data_AF-A0A542QMK8-F1
#
_entry.id   AF-A0A542QMK8-F1
#
_cell.length_a   1.000
_cell.length_b   1.000
_cell.length_c   1.000
_cell.angle_alpha   90.00
_cell.angle_beta   90.00
_cell.angle_gamma   90.00
#
_symmetry.space_group_name_H-M   'P 1'
#
loop_
_entity.id
_entity.type
_entity.pdbx_description
1 polymer ?
#
loop_
_entity_poly.entity_id
_entity_poly.type
_entity_poly.pdbx_seq_one_letter_code
_entity_poly.pdbx_strand_id
1 'polypeptide(L)'
;MFAMTAQSVAVALPAQSAQSLAAEREFASSFEADEPQPEWRNTVEIDPAGNKRSSGVDGGFSAGIPGNVTDRVTDVRAGAENTGAGETKENLVDLQPGTKWLAFEPTAWIEFDTDAPVKVVTYAMTSANDAAERDPRDWTLKGSADGKEWKVLDSREGQNFEKRFETRTYDIADGANATAYAHYRLEITKNNGAGLTQLADVQFSNGDTSTPTPDDMRSQVDRGPSGSPTAKSSAGFTGKRALKYAGTHKADGRAYSYNKVFDVNTAVGRDTELSYRIFPSLPDTDLSYPATNVSVDLAFTDGTYLSELRATDSHGGLLTPQGQGAAKRLYVNQWNQVSSRIGAVASGRTVDRILVAYDSPKGPAKFQGWIDDISLKPKAPERRLAHLSDYASTVRGTNSSGSFSRGNTFPATAVPHGFNFWTPATNSASKSWLYEYARGNNADNLPTVQAFSASHEPSPWMGDRQTFQLMPSAAAGTPDTDRAKRALPFRHEKETARPHYYGVTFENGLKAEIAPSDHAAMMRFTYPGDDASVIFDNVTKEGGLTLDPATSSFTGFSDVKSGLSTGATRLFVYGVFDAPVTSSGSEGVSGHLRFSAGEDRTVGLRIATSLISVDQAKKNLADEIPQGTRFERVKDRARAAWDDLLGKVEVEGANRDQLTTLYSSLYRLYLYPNSGFENTGTTSRPRHQYASPFSPMTGPDTPTRTGAKIVDGKVYVNNGFWDTYRTTWPAYSLLTPAKAGELVDGFVQQYKEGGWISRWSSPGYADLMTGTSSDVAFADAYVKGVDFDAEAAYEAALKNATVVPPWSGVGRKGMETSPFLGYASTQTHEGLSWSLEGYLNDYGLAKMGQALHKKTKKARYQEESAYFLNRARNYVTLFDSRAGFFQGRDLKGDWRVPSEQFDPRVWGYDYTETNGWGYAFTAPQDSRGLANLYGGRAALGEKLDAYFSTPETASPEFVGSYGSVIHEMTEARDVRMGMYGHSNQVAHHVTYMYNAASQPWKTQEKVREVLSRLYTGSEIGQGYHGDEDNGEQSAWYLFSALGFYPLVMGSGEYAIGSPLFTKATVHLENGHDLVVKAPRNNGRNIYVQSLRVNSTAWNSTALPHELIARGGTLEFSMGSKPSSWGTGKKAAPVSITQDDKAPSPRRDAITGSGPLFDNASATEAAFERAELPVAPGTRAVQYTLTSSARAKAPAGWVLQGSQDGTTWKDLDKRSGQSFAWDRQTRAFTVGAPGSYAKYRLVATGPATLAEIELLS
;
A
#
# COMPACT_ATOMS: atom_id res chain seq x y z
N MET A 1 83.73 -24.54 -19.67
CA MET A 1 83.78 -25.75 -18.82
C MET A 1 82.38 -26.34 -18.77
N PHE A 2 82.27 -27.63 -19.11
CA PHE A 2 81.23 -28.66 -18.85
C PHE A 2 80.02 -28.25 -17.95
N ALA A 3 78.77 -28.68 -18.15
CA ALA A 3 78.25 -29.95 -18.68
C ALA A 3 76.77 -29.86 -19.16
N MET A 4 76.35 -30.89 -19.91
CA MET A 4 75.04 -31.18 -20.51
C MET A 4 73.94 -31.70 -19.56
N THR A 5 72.73 -31.87 -20.15
CA THR A 5 71.60 -32.80 -19.86
C THR A 5 70.45 -32.25 -19.01
N ALA A 6 69.15 -32.45 -19.28
CA ALA A 6 68.40 -33.11 -20.35
C ALA A 6 66.97 -32.49 -20.41
N GLN A 7 66.32 -32.47 -21.58
CA GLN A 7 64.91 -32.10 -21.73
C GLN A 7 64.01 -33.32 -21.47
N SER A 8 63.13 -33.23 -20.47
CA SER A 8 62.03 -34.18 -20.25
C SER A 8 60.76 -33.66 -20.95
N VAL A 9 60.21 -34.48 -21.85
CA VAL A 9 58.93 -34.28 -22.52
C VAL A 9 57.81 -34.46 -21.49
N ALA A 10 57.09 -33.37 -21.17
CA ALA A 10 55.82 -33.44 -20.44
C ALA A 10 54.70 -33.65 -21.47
N VAL A 11 54.03 -34.80 -21.37
CA VAL A 11 52.82 -35.11 -22.14
C VAL A 11 51.71 -34.17 -21.64
N ALA A 12 51.21 -33.31 -22.53
CA ALA A 12 50.04 -32.48 -22.26
C ALA A 12 48.80 -33.40 -22.13
N LEU A 13 48.21 -33.44 -20.94
CA LEU A 13 46.84 -33.91 -20.75
C LEU A 13 45.89 -32.95 -21.48
N PRO A 14 44.81 -33.45 -22.11
CA PRO A 14 43.88 -32.59 -22.82
C PRO A 14 43.22 -31.64 -21.81
N ALA A 15 43.21 -30.35 -22.15
CA ALA A 15 42.47 -29.35 -21.40
C ALA A 15 41.00 -29.75 -21.35
N GLN A 16 40.54 -30.21 -20.18
CA GLN A 16 39.12 -30.31 -19.86
C GLN A 16 38.53 -28.91 -20.08
N SER A 17 37.57 -28.79 -20.98
CA SER A 17 37.00 -27.50 -21.36
C SER A 17 36.40 -26.82 -20.12
N ALA A 18 36.59 -25.51 -19.98
CA ALA A 18 35.96 -24.74 -18.89
C ALA A 18 34.42 -24.87 -18.88
N GLN A 19 33.81 -25.32 -19.99
CA GLN A 19 32.39 -25.68 -20.09
C GLN A 19 32.02 -26.96 -19.34
N SER A 20 32.88 -27.99 -19.25
CA SER A 20 32.52 -29.23 -18.53
C SER A 20 32.60 -29.07 -17.00
N LEU A 21 33.53 -28.24 -16.51
CA LEU A 21 33.66 -27.89 -15.08
C LEU A 21 32.58 -26.92 -14.58
N ALA A 22 31.96 -26.15 -15.48
CA ALA A 22 30.81 -25.29 -15.16
C ALA A 22 29.52 -26.10 -15.01
N ALA A 23 29.33 -27.14 -15.82
CA ALA A 23 28.18 -28.05 -15.75
C ALA A 23 28.12 -28.86 -14.44
N GLU A 24 29.27 -29.17 -13.80
CA GLU A 24 29.33 -29.85 -12.50
C GLU A 24 29.03 -28.93 -11.28
N ARG A 25 28.74 -27.64 -11.51
CA ARG A 25 28.60 -26.61 -10.45
C ARG A 25 27.25 -25.91 -10.42
N GLU A 26 26.35 -26.24 -11.34
CA GLU A 26 25.05 -25.58 -11.45
C GLU A 26 23.92 -26.59 -11.52
N PHE A 27 22.81 -26.26 -10.86
CA PHE A 27 21.54 -26.97 -10.95
C PHE A 27 20.41 -25.94 -11.01
N ALA A 28 19.38 -26.21 -11.82
CA ALA A 28 18.14 -25.45 -11.84
C ALA A 28 16.97 -26.35 -12.27
N SER A 29 15.80 -26.15 -11.65
CA SER A 29 14.54 -26.74 -12.09
C SER A 29 13.35 -25.89 -11.60
N SER A 30 12.42 -25.61 -12.51
CA SER A 30 11.06 -25.10 -12.30
C SER A 30 10.01 -26.20 -12.54
N PHE A 31 10.45 -27.47 -12.56
CA PHE A 31 9.61 -28.66 -12.69
C PHE A 31 8.86 -28.77 -14.03
N GLU A 32 9.25 -27.98 -15.04
CA GLU A 32 8.72 -28.10 -16.40
C GLU A 32 9.20 -29.39 -17.07
N ALA A 33 8.41 -29.93 -18.00
CA ALA A 33 8.62 -31.27 -18.54
C ALA A 33 9.96 -31.45 -19.29
N ASP A 34 10.57 -30.37 -19.75
CA ASP A 34 11.86 -30.31 -20.45
C ASP A 34 13.06 -30.01 -19.52
N GLU A 35 12.82 -29.88 -18.22
CA GLU A 35 13.82 -29.64 -17.18
C GLU A 35 14.08 -30.90 -16.33
N PRO A 36 15.16 -30.93 -15.50
CA PRO A 36 15.38 -32.02 -14.56
C PRO A 36 14.13 -32.30 -13.71
N GLN A 37 13.67 -33.55 -13.75
CA GLN A 37 12.47 -34.03 -13.05
C GLN A 37 12.84 -34.67 -11.71
N PRO A 38 12.02 -34.51 -10.66
CA PRO A 38 12.28 -35.17 -9.37
C PRO A 38 12.40 -36.69 -9.52
N GLU A 39 13.49 -37.28 -9.04
CA GLU A 39 13.68 -38.73 -9.00
C GLU A 39 12.78 -39.40 -7.95
N TRP A 40 12.36 -38.64 -6.93
CA TRP A 40 11.60 -39.16 -5.81
C TRP A 40 10.26 -38.47 -5.61
N ARG A 41 9.25 -39.29 -5.33
CA ARG A 41 7.89 -38.88 -4.99
C ARG A 41 7.57 -39.35 -3.58
N ASN A 42 7.09 -38.45 -2.73
CA ASN A 42 6.67 -38.76 -1.34
C ASN A 42 7.71 -39.59 -0.56
N THR A 43 9.01 -39.36 -0.79
CA THR A 43 10.07 -40.20 -0.26
C THR A 43 10.89 -39.46 0.77
N VAL A 44 10.88 -39.95 2.01
CA VAL A 44 11.69 -39.42 3.11
C VAL A 44 13.18 -39.68 2.90
N GLU A 45 14.01 -38.73 3.34
CA GLU A 45 15.46 -38.86 3.43
C GLU A 45 15.87 -39.86 4.51
N ILE A 46 16.91 -40.64 4.22
CA ILE A 46 17.55 -41.55 5.18
C ILE A 46 18.90 -40.95 5.57
N ASP A 47 19.12 -40.76 6.87
CA ASP A 47 20.38 -40.21 7.38
C ASP A 47 21.54 -41.20 7.22
N PRO A 48 22.81 -40.77 7.39
CA PRO A 48 23.96 -41.68 7.29
C PRO A 48 23.96 -42.85 8.30
N ALA A 49 23.15 -42.76 9.36
CA ALA A 49 22.99 -43.83 10.35
C ALA A 49 21.85 -44.80 9.98
N GLY A 50 21.16 -44.60 8.85
CA GLY A 50 20.08 -45.45 8.37
C GLY A 50 18.70 -45.09 8.93
N ASN A 51 18.54 -43.97 9.63
CA ASN A 51 17.26 -43.55 10.21
C ASN A 51 16.48 -42.68 9.23
N LYS A 52 15.15 -42.83 9.22
CA LYS A 52 14.25 -41.91 8.53
C LYS A 52 14.33 -40.51 9.17
N ARG A 53 14.53 -39.47 8.36
CA ARG A 53 14.40 -38.06 8.79
C ARG A 53 12.93 -37.61 8.78
N SER A 54 12.08 -38.35 9.48
CA SER A 54 10.65 -38.03 9.66
C SER A 54 10.16 -38.53 11.01
N SER A 55 9.31 -37.73 11.67
CA SER A 55 8.67 -38.09 12.94
C SER A 55 7.41 -37.26 13.14
N GLY A 56 6.31 -37.91 13.52
CA GLY A 56 5.03 -37.24 13.86
C GLY A 56 4.26 -36.64 12.68
N VAL A 57 4.78 -36.77 11.45
CA VAL A 57 4.16 -36.33 10.20
C VAL A 57 3.72 -37.54 9.39
N ASP A 58 2.58 -37.45 8.72
CA ASP A 58 2.27 -38.29 7.56
C ASP A 58 1.85 -37.44 6.36
N GLY A 59 1.73 -38.07 5.21
CA GLY A 59 1.27 -37.46 3.97
C GLY A 59 -0.24 -37.29 3.93
N GLY A 60 -0.91 -37.32 5.08
CA GLY A 60 -2.33 -37.11 5.20
C GLY A 60 -2.62 -35.66 4.97
N PHE A 61 -2.94 -35.28 3.74
CA PHE A 61 -3.61 -34.01 3.49
C PHE A 61 -5.01 -34.36 3.01
N SER A 62 -5.83 -34.93 3.90
CA SER A 62 -7.23 -35.20 3.63
C SER A 62 -8.01 -33.90 3.72
N ALA A 63 -7.86 -33.06 2.70
CA ALA A 63 -8.95 -32.21 2.30
C ALA A 63 -9.76 -33.04 1.30
N GLY A 64 -10.89 -33.58 1.75
CA GLY A 64 -11.85 -34.23 0.87
C GLY A 64 -12.27 -35.66 1.23
N ILE A 65 -13.22 -36.16 0.46
CA ILE A 65 -13.95 -37.41 0.72
C ILE A 65 -13.08 -38.66 0.57
N PRO A 66 -13.37 -39.78 1.26
CA PRO A 66 -12.63 -41.03 1.06
C PRO A 66 -12.62 -41.45 -0.41
N GLY A 67 -11.46 -41.89 -0.93
CA GLY A 67 -11.27 -42.23 -2.35
C GLY A 67 -11.25 -41.03 -3.30
N ASN A 68 -10.99 -39.81 -2.79
CA ASN A 68 -10.92 -38.59 -3.59
C ASN A 68 -9.91 -38.73 -4.74
N VAL A 69 -10.36 -38.43 -5.96
CA VAL A 69 -9.61 -38.46 -7.23
C VAL A 69 -9.58 -37.08 -7.90
N THR A 70 -9.88 -36.02 -7.16
CA THR A 70 -9.89 -34.63 -7.66
C THR A 70 -8.49 -34.18 -8.10
N ASP A 71 -7.42 -34.77 -7.54
CA ASP A 71 -6.05 -34.57 -8.00
C ASP A 71 -5.79 -35.12 -9.42
N ARG A 72 -6.68 -35.97 -9.92
CA ARG A 72 -6.66 -36.46 -11.31
C ARG A 72 -7.35 -35.50 -12.28
N VAL A 73 -8.05 -34.48 -11.79
CA VAL A 73 -8.67 -33.45 -12.64
C VAL A 73 -7.58 -32.61 -13.26
N THR A 74 -7.52 -32.62 -14.58
CA THR A 74 -6.53 -31.93 -15.42
C THR A 74 -7.09 -30.71 -16.12
N ASP A 75 -8.39 -30.49 -16.13
CA ASP A 75 -8.95 -29.22 -16.58
C ASP A 75 -10.33 -29.01 -15.99
N VAL A 76 -10.71 -27.76 -15.80
CA VAL A 76 -12.06 -27.38 -15.38
C VAL A 76 -12.58 -26.30 -16.32
N ARG A 77 -13.78 -26.51 -16.85
CA ARG A 77 -14.47 -25.56 -17.73
C ARG A 77 -15.82 -25.23 -17.12
N ALA A 78 -16.26 -23.98 -17.21
CA ALA A 78 -17.55 -23.58 -16.68
C ALA A 78 -18.27 -22.66 -17.68
N GLY A 79 -19.61 -22.67 -17.65
CA GLY A 79 -20.42 -21.82 -18.52
C GLY A 79 -20.29 -20.32 -18.24
N ALA A 80 -19.88 -19.95 -17.02
CA ALA A 80 -19.59 -18.58 -16.58
C ALA A 80 -18.70 -18.62 -15.33
N GLU A 81 -18.03 -17.50 -15.01
CA GLU A 81 -17.23 -17.34 -13.79
C GLU A 81 -16.98 -15.84 -13.48
N ASN A 82 -16.63 -15.53 -12.23
CA ASN A 82 -16.31 -14.17 -11.77
C ASN A 82 -14.79 -13.99 -11.58
N THR A 83 -14.07 -13.86 -12.70
CA THR A 83 -12.61 -13.71 -12.70
C THR A 83 -12.12 -12.44 -12.00
N GLY A 84 -12.92 -11.36 -12.01
CA GLY A 84 -12.57 -10.07 -11.40
C GLY A 84 -12.28 -10.19 -9.90
N ALA A 85 -13.07 -10.98 -9.19
CA ALA A 85 -12.92 -11.23 -7.75
C ALA A 85 -12.05 -12.47 -7.43
N GLY A 86 -11.51 -13.16 -8.45
CA GLY A 86 -10.80 -14.43 -8.25
C GLY A 86 -11.71 -15.59 -7.85
N GLU A 87 -13.01 -15.51 -8.19
CA GLU A 87 -14.00 -16.56 -7.91
C GLU A 87 -14.20 -17.44 -9.15
N THR A 88 -13.18 -18.22 -9.49
CA THR A 88 -13.03 -18.90 -10.78
C THR A 88 -13.28 -20.39 -10.69
N LYS A 89 -13.45 -21.04 -11.84
CA LYS A 89 -13.75 -22.48 -11.92
C LYS A 89 -12.67 -23.37 -11.27
N GLU A 90 -11.42 -22.90 -11.18
CA GLU A 90 -10.33 -23.62 -10.51
C GLU A 90 -10.56 -23.76 -9.01
N ASN A 91 -11.33 -22.86 -8.38
CA ASN A 91 -11.71 -22.98 -6.97
C ASN A 91 -12.53 -24.25 -6.70
N LEU A 92 -13.26 -24.75 -7.71
CA LEU A 92 -14.10 -25.95 -7.57
C LEU A 92 -13.32 -27.24 -7.31
N VAL A 93 -11.99 -27.25 -7.45
CA VAL A 93 -11.19 -28.48 -7.32
C VAL A 93 -9.96 -28.27 -6.43
N ASP A 94 -9.94 -27.20 -5.64
CA ASP A 94 -8.80 -26.85 -4.80
C ASP A 94 -8.84 -27.42 -3.39
N LEU A 95 -9.97 -28.02 -3.02
CA LEU A 95 -10.22 -28.61 -1.71
C LEU A 95 -10.10 -27.55 -0.58
N GLN A 96 -10.31 -26.27 -0.90
CA GLN A 96 -10.32 -25.13 0.02
C GLN A 96 -11.75 -24.57 0.12
N PRO A 97 -12.51 -24.91 1.17
CA PRO A 97 -13.85 -24.34 1.37
C PRO A 97 -13.87 -22.80 1.43
N GLY A 98 -12.74 -22.17 1.78
CA GLY A 98 -12.61 -20.72 1.88
C GLY A 98 -12.60 -19.98 0.54
N THR A 99 -12.37 -20.68 -0.58
CA THR A 99 -12.46 -20.12 -1.93
C THR A 99 -13.81 -20.50 -2.57
N LYS A 100 -14.19 -19.87 -3.68
CA LYS A 100 -15.41 -20.24 -4.41
C LYS A 100 -15.37 -19.90 -5.87
N TRP A 101 -16.17 -20.62 -6.65
CA TRP A 101 -16.58 -20.23 -7.99
C TRP A 101 -17.94 -19.53 -7.92
N LEU A 102 -18.11 -18.46 -8.71
CA LEU A 102 -19.36 -17.71 -8.84
C LEU A 102 -19.73 -17.51 -10.31
N ALA A 103 -20.97 -17.83 -10.68
CA ALA A 103 -21.58 -17.47 -11.95
C ALA A 103 -22.68 -16.43 -11.74
N PHE A 104 -22.72 -15.40 -12.59
CA PHE A 104 -23.77 -14.36 -12.57
C PHE A 104 -25.09 -14.81 -13.21
N GLU A 105 -25.45 -16.07 -13.03
CA GLU A 105 -26.64 -16.72 -13.55
C GLU A 105 -27.21 -17.71 -12.52
N PRO A 106 -28.54 -17.94 -12.46
CA PRO A 106 -29.18 -18.85 -11.50
C PRO A 106 -28.99 -20.34 -11.84
N THR A 107 -28.46 -20.64 -13.02
CA THR A 107 -28.12 -21.98 -13.51
C THR A 107 -26.79 -21.93 -14.23
N ALA A 108 -26.08 -23.07 -14.28
CA ALA A 108 -24.76 -23.14 -14.88
C ALA A 108 -24.34 -24.58 -15.12
N TRP A 109 -23.33 -24.77 -15.96
CA TRP A 109 -22.66 -26.06 -16.12
C TRP A 109 -21.17 -25.94 -15.79
N ILE A 110 -20.62 -27.03 -15.27
CA ILE A 110 -19.19 -27.19 -14.98
C ILE A 110 -18.75 -28.52 -15.58
N GLU A 111 -17.64 -28.54 -16.28
CA GLU A 111 -16.96 -29.73 -16.79
C GLU A 111 -15.61 -29.94 -16.13
N PHE A 112 -15.27 -31.20 -15.94
CA PHE A 112 -14.01 -31.64 -15.35
C PHE A 112 -13.39 -32.70 -16.26
N ASP A 113 -12.16 -32.46 -16.70
CA ASP A 113 -11.39 -33.42 -17.49
C ASP A 113 -10.39 -34.11 -16.56
N THR A 114 -10.14 -35.40 -16.76
CA THR A 114 -9.18 -36.17 -15.95
C THR A 114 -7.96 -36.62 -16.75
N ASP A 115 -6.83 -36.88 -16.09
CA ASP A 115 -5.57 -37.33 -16.72
C ASP A 115 -5.71 -38.70 -17.42
N ALA A 116 -6.61 -39.54 -16.92
CA ALA A 116 -7.05 -40.80 -17.51
C ALA A 116 -8.51 -41.05 -17.11
N PRO A 117 -9.25 -41.95 -17.79
CA PRO A 117 -10.61 -42.28 -17.39
C PRO A 117 -10.68 -42.75 -15.93
N VAL A 118 -11.50 -42.08 -15.12
CA VAL A 118 -11.70 -42.42 -13.70
C VAL A 118 -13.09 -43.00 -13.51
N LYS A 119 -13.24 -43.98 -12.62
CA LYS A 119 -14.55 -44.45 -12.19
C LYS A 119 -15.00 -43.59 -11.01
N VAL A 120 -16.11 -42.86 -11.14
CA VAL A 120 -16.68 -42.06 -10.05
C VAL A 120 -17.89 -42.79 -9.47
N VAL A 121 -17.87 -43.07 -8.18
CA VAL A 121 -18.95 -43.75 -7.45
C VAL A 121 -19.62 -42.85 -6.42
N THR A 122 -18.92 -41.82 -5.94
CA THR A 122 -19.43 -40.80 -5.02
C THR A 122 -18.88 -39.46 -5.46
N TYR A 123 -19.65 -38.39 -5.30
CA TYR A 123 -19.14 -37.03 -5.42
C TYR A 123 -19.57 -36.19 -4.22
N ALA A 124 -18.88 -35.08 -3.98
CA ALA A 124 -19.24 -34.13 -2.95
C ALA A 124 -19.29 -32.72 -3.51
N MET A 125 -20.10 -31.88 -2.87
CA MET A 125 -20.20 -30.46 -3.16
C MET A 125 -20.09 -29.69 -1.84
N THR A 126 -19.36 -28.58 -1.85
CA THR A 126 -19.16 -27.73 -0.66
C THR A 126 -19.81 -26.37 -0.87
N SER A 127 -20.58 -25.91 0.12
CA SER A 127 -21.23 -24.60 0.07
C SER A 127 -20.23 -23.45 0.27
N ALA A 128 -20.45 -22.34 -0.43
CA ALA A 128 -19.56 -21.18 -0.38
C ALA A 128 -19.77 -20.28 0.87
N ASN A 129 -18.98 -19.22 1.00
CA ASN A 129 -18.82 -18.46 2.24
C ASN A 129 -19.98 -17.51 2.61
N ASP A 130 -20.72 -16.96 1.65
CA ASP A 130 -21.47 -15.71 1.88
C ASP A 130 -23.01 -15.78 1.72
N ALA A 131 -23.57 -16.58 0.80
CA ALA A 131 -25.02 -16.52 0.49
C ALA A 131 -25.68 -17.89 0.18
N ALA A 132 -26.51 -18.40 1.09
CA ALA A 132 -27.15 -19.73 0.95
C ALA A 132 -28.15 -19.82 -0.21
N GLU A 133 -28.79 -18.71 -0.59
CA GLU A 133 -29.74 -18.61 -1.69
C GLU A 133 -29.10 -18.86 -3.07
N ARG A 134 -27.77 -18.75 -3.17
CA ARG A 134 -26.99 -18.97 -4.40
C ARG A 134 -26.50 -20.42 -4.56
N ASP A 135 -26.62 -21.25 -3.52
CA ASP A 135 -26.13 -22.62 -3.59
C ASP A 135 -27.02 -23.49 -4.49
N PRO A 136 -26.47 -24.53 -5.15
CA PRO A 136 -27.25 -25.44 -5.97
C PRO A 136 -28.30 -26.20 -5.17
N ARG A 137 -29.49 -26.30 -5.74
CA ARG A 137 -30.64 -27.01 -5.20
C ARG A 137 -30.95 -28.26 -6.03
N ASP A 138 -30.93 -28.11 -7.35
CA ASP A 138 -31.19 -29.18 -8.31
C ASP A 138 -30.05 -29.23 -9.35
N TRP A 139 -29.58 -30.43 -9.69
CA TRP A 139 -28.51 -30.63 -10.69
C TRP A 139 -28.49 -32.04 -11.28
N THR A 140 -27.73 -32.19 -12.36
CA THR A 140 -27.42 -33.48 -13.00
C THR A 140 -25.92 -33.64 -13.20
N LEU A 141 -25.37 -34.78 -12.77
CA LEU A 141 -23.99 -35.18 -13.04
C LEU A 141 -23.96 -36.13 -14.24
N LYS A 142 -23.08 -35.86 -15.21
CA LYS A 142 -22.90 -36.65 -16.45
C LYS A 142 -21.44 -37.07 -16.62
N GLY A 143 -21.22 -38.16 -17.36
CA GLY A 143 -19.89 -38.63 -17.78
C GLY A 143 -19.80 -38.79 -19.29
N SER A 144 -18.63 -38.53 -19.87
CA SER A 144 -18.35 -38.65 -21.30
C SER A 144 -16.93 -39.19 -21.55
N ALA A 145 -16.79 -40.00 -22.61
CA ALA A 145 -15.50 -40.53 -23.03
C ALA A 145 -14.77 -39.59 -24.01
N ASP A 146 -15.49 -38.69 -24.69
CA ASP A 146 -14.97 -37.84 -25.78
C ASP A 146 -15.31 -36.35 -25.61
N GLY A 147 -16.00 -35.99 -24.53
CA GLY A 147 -16.46 -34.63 -24.24
C GLY A 147 -17.65 -34.16 -25.08
N LYS A 148 -18.21 -35.02 -25.93
CA LYS A 148 -19.32 -34.69 -26.85
C LYS A 148 -20.58 -35.48 -26.49
N GLU A 149 -20.46 -36.79 -26.29
CA GLU A 149 -21.58 -37.64 -25.91
C GLU A 149 -21.63 -37.82 -24.39
N TRP A 150 -22.69 -37.32 -23.76
CA TRP A 150 -22.82 -37.27 -22.30
C TRP A 150 -23.87 -38.26 -21.79
N LYS A 151 -23.47 -39.15 -20.88
CA LYS A 151 -24.37 -40.06 -20.17
C LYS A 151 -24.68 -39.51 -18.78
N VAL A 152 -25.95 -39.45 -18.41
CA VAL A 152 -26.37 -39.09 -17.04
C VAL A 152 -25.94 -40.18 -16.07
N LEU A 153 -25.25 -39.78 -15.00
CA LEU A 153 -24.78 -40.65 -13.92
C LEU A 153 -25.64 -40.48 -12.67
N ASP A 154 -26.01 -39.25 -12.33
CA ASP A 154 -26.84 -38.93 -11.17
C ASP A 154 -27.68 -37.66 -11.39
N SER A 155 -28.83 -37.57 -10.74
CA SER A 155 -29.69 -36.37 -10.73
C SER A 155 -30.20 -36.14 -9.32
N ARG A 156 -30.10 -34.91 -8.84
CA ARG A 156 -30.54 -34.50 -7.49
C ARG A 156 -31.50 -33.34 -7.60
N GLU A 157 -32.50 -33.37 -6.73
CA GLU A 157 -33.49 -32.30 -6.58
C GLU A 157 -33.68 -31.99 -5.10
N GLY A 158 -34.08 -30.76 -4.79
CA GLY A 158 -34.48 -30.32 -3.45
C GLY A 158 -33.36 -30.33 -2.42
N GLN A 159 -32.10 -30.21 -2.84
CA GLN A 159 -30.96 -30.20 -1.93
C GLN A 159 -30.80 -28.84 -1.26
N ASN A 160 -30.18 -28.84 -0.08
CA ASN A 160 -29.93 -27.63 0.72
C ASN A 160 -28.62 -27.78 1.52
N PHE A 161 -27.94 -26.66 1.79
CA PHE A 161 -26.75 -26.60 2.65
C PHE A 161 -27.10 -25.77 3.87
N GLU A 162 -27.25 -26.41 5.03
CA GLU A 162 -27.68 -25.80 6.29
C GLU A 162 -26.64 -24.84 6.88
N LYS A 163 -25.36 -25.02 6.55
CA LYS A 163 -24.25 -24.18 7.02
C LYS A 163 -23.38 -23.70 5.86
N ARG A 164 -22.60 -22.64 6.08
CA ARG A 164 -21.53 -22.22 5.16
C ARG A 164 -20.33 -23.15 5.30
N PHE A 165 -19.61 -23.35 4.20
CA PHE A 165 -18.49 -24.30 4.12
C PHE A 165 -18.90 -25.76 4.36
N GLU A 166 -20.18 -26.09 4.17
CA GLU A 166 -20.69 -27.43 4.39
C GLU A 166 -20.42 -28.30 3.16
N THR A 167 -19.65 -29.37 3.33
CA THR A 167 -19.46 -30.41 2.32
C THR A 167 -20.53 -31.49 2.47
N ARG A 168 -21.32 -31.73 1.42
CA ARG A 168 -22.30 -32.83 1.34
C ARG A 168 -21.88 -33.85 0.29
N THR A 169 -22.09 -35.12 0.59
CA THR A 169 -21.68 -36.26 -0.26
C THR A 169 -22.89 -36.94 -0.90
N TYR A 170 -22.73 -37.40 -2.13
CA TYR A 170 -23.77 -37.98 -2.97
C TYR A 170 -23.26 -39.25 -3.65
N ASP A 171 -23.83 -40.40 -3.30
CA ASP A 171 -23.49 -41.69 -3.90
C ASP A 171 -24.24 -41.91 -5.22
N ILE A 172 -23.52 -42.34 -6.25
CA ILE A 172 -24.07 -42.66 -7.56
C ILE A 172 -24.60 -44.10 -7.53
N ALA A 173 -25.85 -44.28 -7.96
CA ALA A 173 -26.52 -45.57 -7.92
C ALA A 173 -25.75 -46.69 -8.66
N ASP A 174 -25.81 -47.89 -8.10
CA ASP A 174 -25.14 -49.08 -8.64
C ASP A 174 -25.54 -49.34 -10.10
N GLY A 175 -24.53 -49.40 -10.98
CA GLY A 175 -24.69 -49.64 -12.42
C GLY A 175 -24.53 -48.38 -13.30
N ALA A 176 -24.87 -47.19 -12.79
CA ALA A 176 -24.58 -45.92 -13.48
C ALA A 176 -23.08 -45.57 -13.39
N ASN A 177 -22.43 -45.97 -12.30
CA ASN A 177 -21.00 -45.80 -12.01
C ASN A 177 -20.10 -46.91 -12.59
N ALA A 178 -20.62 -47.84 -13.42
CA ALA A 178 -19.86 -48.99 -13.91
C ALA A 178 -18.77 -48.63 -14.93
N THR A 179 -18.87 -47.45 -15.56
CA THR A 179 -17.99 -46.99 -16.63
C THR A 179 -17.10 -45.86 -16.13
N ALA A 180 -15.80 -45.96 -16.42
CA ALA A 180 -14.85 -44.89 -16.19
C ALA A 180 -14.91 -43.87 -17.33
N TYR A 181 -14.94 -42.59 -17.01
CA TYR A 181 -15.01 -41.49 -17.98
C TYR A 181 -13.82 -40.56 -17.84
N ALA A 182 -13.39 -39.96 -18.96
CA ALA A 182 -12.34 -38.94 -18.98
C ALA A 182 -12.90 -37.53 -18.76
N HIS A 183 -14.21 -37.35 -18.95
CA HIS A 183 -14.90 -36.07 -18.83
C HIS A 183 -16.13 -36.22 -17.95
N TYR A 184 -16.33 -35.28 -17.02
CA TYR A 184 -17.50 -35.19 -16.15
C TYR A 184 -18.16 -33.83 -16.31
N ARG A 185 -19.48 -33.76 -16.25
CA ARG A 185 -20.22 -32.48 -16.29
C ARG A 185 -21.27 -32.41 -15.19
N LEU A 186 -21.19 -31.38 -14.37
CA LEU A 186 -22.23 -30.99 -13.41
C LEU A 186 -23.09 -29.88 -14.03
N GLU A 187 -24.35 -30.15 -14.30
CA GLU A 187 -25.33 -29.17 -14.77
C GLU A 187 -26.25 -28.77 -13.63
N ILE A 188 -26.06 -27.58 -13.07
CA ILE A 188 -26.91 -26.98 -12.05
C ILE A 188 -28.14 -26.40 -12.73
N THR A 189 -29.29 -27.01 -12.47
CA THR A 189 -30.56 -26.65 -13.10
C THR A 189 -31.40 -25.71 -12.24
N LYS A 190 -31.08 -25.59 -10.94
CA LYS A 190 -31.74 -24.68 -10.01
C LYS A 190 -30.89 -24.39 -8.78
N ASN A 191 -30.94 -23.16 -8.28
CA ASN A 191 -30.41 -22.77 -6.97
C ASN A 191 -31.55 -22.46 -5.96
N ASN A 192 -31.22 -21.88 -4.80
CA ASN A 192 -32.18 -21.55 -3.76
C ASN A 192 -32.90 -20.18 -3.93
N GLY A 193 -32.89 -19.61 -5.15
CA GLY A 193 -33.72 -18.46 -5.51
C GLY A 193 -32.98 -17.15 -5.83
N ALA A 194 -31.65 -17.16 -5.84
CA ALA A 194 -30.85 -16.01 -6.26
C ALA A 194 -30.68 -15.91 -7.78
N GLY A 195 -30.34 -14.73 -8.29
CA GLY A 195 -29.93 -14.54 -9.69
C GLY A 195 -28.50 -15.02 -10.01
N LEU A 196 -27.79 -15.59 -9.03
CA LEU A 196 -26.39 -15.98 -9.09
C LEU A 196 -26.25 -17.41 -8.56
N THR A 197 -25.26 -18.17 -9.02
CA THR A 197 -24.96 -19.52 -8.54
C THR A 197 -23.53 -19.60 -8.09
N GLN A 198 -23.28 -20.26 -6.96
CA GLN A 198 -21.95 -20.40 -6.39
C GLN A 198 -21.67 -21.81 -5.89
N LEU A 199 -20.40 -22.16 -5.78
CA LEU A 199 -19.96 -23.36 -5.08
C LEU A 199 -18.53 -23.18 -4.60
N ALA A 200 -18.19 -23.70 -3.42
CA ALA A 200 -16.81 -23.70 -2.96
C ALA A 200 -15.99 -24.77 -3.67
N ASP A 201 -16.48 -26.02 -3.72
CA ASP A 201 -15.67 -27.16 -4.14
C ASP A 201 -16.56 -28.34 -4.64
N VAL A 202 -16.08 -29.08 -5.63
CA VAL A 202 -16.64 -30.33 -6.16
C VAL A 202 -15.56 -31.40 -6.10
N GLN A 203 -15.89 -32.53 -5.48
CA GLN A 203 -14.95 -33.64 -5.32
C GLN A 203 -15.51 -34.89 -5.95
N PHE A 204 -14.66 -35.63 -6.65
CA PHE A 204 -14.98 -36.97 -7.14
C PHE A 204 -14.28 -38.03 -6.31
N SER A 205 -14.97 -39.15 -6.08
CA SER A 205 -14.42 -40.32 -5.43
C SER A 205 -14.65 -41.58 -6.25
N ASN A 206 -13.61 -42.41 -6.34
CA ASN A 206 -13.69 -43.74 -6.94
C ASN A 206 -14.11 -44.83 -5.94
N GLY A 207 -14.36 -44.47 -4.67
CA GLY A 207 -14.74 -45.39 -3.60
C GLY A 207 -13.58 -46.24 -3.08
N ASP A 208 -12.36 -46.02 -3.58
CA ASP A 208 -11.16 -46.70 -3.09
C ASP A 208 -10.75 -46.10 -1.74
N THR A 209 -11.07 -46.82 -0.67
CA THR A 209 -10.63 -46.49 0.69
C THR A 209 -9.31 -47.20 1.04
N SER A 210 -8.72 -47.93 0.10
CA SER A 210 -7.57 -48.82 0.31
C SER A 210 -6.22 -48.23 -0.07
N THR A 211 -6.15 -47.05 -0.71
CA THR A 211 -4.88 -46.34 -0.89
C THR A 211 -4.50 -45.64 0.42
N PRO A 212 -3.52 -46.14 1.20
CA PRO A 212 -3.20 -45.52 2.48
C PRO A 212 -2.63 -44.13 2.24
N THR A 213 -2.98 -43.20 3.13
CA THR A 213 -2.23 -41.97 3.35
C THR A 213 -0.73 -42.29 3.33
N PRO A 214 0.11 -41.61 2.51
CA PRO A 214 1.55 -41.85 2.53
C PRO A 214 2.07 -41.74 3.97
N ASP A 215 2.89 -42.69 4.40
CA ASP A 215 3.35 -42.76 5.80
C ASP A 215 4.13 -41.50 6.24
N ASP A 216 4.71 -40.80 5.27
CA ASP A 216 5.54 -39.61 5.41
C ASP A 216 4.97 -38.46 4.54
N MET A 217 5.51 -37.24 4.68
CA MET A 217 5.05 -36.03 3.96
C MET A 217 4.91 -36.28 2.44
N ARG A 218 3.91 -35.66 1.80
CA ARG A 218 3.79 -35.66 0.34
C ARG A 218 4.78 -34.66 -0.27
N SER A 219 5.45 -35.08 -1.34
CA SER A 219 6.29 -34.23 -2.21
C SER A 219 6.18 -34.72 -3.65
N GLN A 220 5.53 -33.96 -4.52
CA GLN A 220 5.32 -34.33 -5.93
C GLN A 220 5.12 -33.12 -6.83
N VAL A 221 5.45 -33.24 -8.11
CA VAL A 221 5.16 -32.19 -9.10
C VAL A 221 3.65 -32.03 -9.24
N ASP A 222 3.22 -30.77 -9.27
CA ASP A 222 1.83 -30.32 -9.35
C ASP A 222 1.74 -29.14 -10.32
N ARG A 223 0.55 -28.61 -10.55
CA ARG A 223 0.32 -27.42 -11.37
C ARG A 223 0.57 -26.11 -10.61
N GLY A 224 0.82 -26.17 -9.31
CA GLY A 224 0.95 -24.98 -8.46
C GLY A 224 -0.32 -24.69 -7.67
N PRO A 225 -0.35 -23.59 -6.90
CA PRO A 225 -1.51 -23.20 -6.10
C PRO A 225 -2.73 -22.94 -6.99
N SER A 226 -3.87 -23.51 -6.62
CA SER A 226 -5.15 -23.30 -7.27
C SER A 226 -5.67 -21.87 -7.20
N GLY A 227 -5.21 -21.09 -6.23
CA GLY A 227 -5.65 -19.73 -5.99
C GLY A 227 -4.59 -18.91 -5.27
N SER A 228 -4.48 -17.65 -5.66
CA SER A 228 -3.66 -16.64 -5.00
C SER A 228 -4.28 -15.27 -5.25
N PRO A 229 -4.28 -14.35 -4.27
CA PRO A 229 -4.74 -12.99 -4.53
C PRO A 229 -3.83 -12.24 -5.50
N THR A 230 -2.59 -12.68 -5.75
CA THR A 230 -1.60 -11.89 -6.52
C THR A 230 -0.88 -12.67 -7.64
N ALA A 231 -1.11 -13.99 -7.75
CA ALA A 231 -0.49 -14.84 -8.76
C ALA A 231 -1.51 -15.61 -9.61
N LYS A 232 -1.06 -16.12 -10.76
CA LYS A 232 -1.89 -16.94 -11.66
C LYS A 232 -2.28 -18.25 -10.96
N SER A 233 -3.58 -18.54 -10.96
CA SER A 233 -4.11 -19.83 -10.49
C SER A 233 -3.60 -20.99 -11.34
N SER A 234 -3.33 -22.12 -10.67
CA SER A 234 -2.91 -23.40 -11.25
C SER A 234 -1.65 -23.27 -12.12
N ALA A 235 -0.71 -22.44 -11.67
CA ALA A 235 0.59 -22.26 -12.29
C ALA A 235 1.71 -22.23 -11.24
N GLY A 236 2.94 -22.52 -11.67
CA GLY A 236 4.14 -22.20 -10.90
C GLY A 236 4.35 -20.68 -10.77
N PHE A 237 5.52 -20.27 -10.29
CA PHE A 237 5.89 -18.87 -10.29
C PHE A 237 6.29 -18.38 -11.69
N THR A 238 7.20 -19.08 -12.38
CA THR A 238 7.60 -18.74 -13.76
C THR A 238 6.92 -19.61 -14.82
N GLY A 239 6.55 -20.83 -14.45
CA GLY A 239 6.06 -21.86 -15.35
C GLY A 239 4.62 -22.30 -15.05
N LYS A 240 4.25 -23.46 -15.55
CA LYS A 240 2.96 -24.14 -15.34
C LYS A 240 3.05 -25.23 -14.27
N ARG A 241 4.24 -25.53 -13.75
CA ARG A 241 4.49 -26.58 -12.77
C ARG A 241 5.15 -26.02 -11.52
N ALA A 242 4.97 -26.74 -10.41
CA ALA A 242 5.68 -26.50 -9.15
C ALA A 242 5.67 -27.78 -8.32
N LEU A 243 6.59 -27.92 -7.38
CA LEU A 243 6.61 -29.05 -6.45
C LEU A 243 5.70 -28.78 -5.25
N LYS A 244 4.63 -29.56 -5.10
CA LYS A 244 3.76 -29.53 -3.93
C LYS A 244 4.41 -30.25 -2.75
N TYR A 245 4.38 -29.64 -1.57
CA TYR A 245 4.61 -30.31 -0.29
C TYR A 245 3.31 -30.30 0.54
N ALA A 246 2.97 -31.41 1.22
CA ALA A 246 1.77 -31.46 2.06
C ALA A 246 1.81 -32.57 3.11
N GLY A 247 1.12 -32.39 4.24
CA GLY A 247 0.98 -33.43 5.26
C GLY A 247 0.12 -33.02 6.46
N THR A 248 0.00 -33.97 7.41
CA THR A 248 -0.58 -33.73 8.74
C THR A 248 0.47 -33.95 9.81
N HIS A 249 0.65 -32.93 10.64
CA HIS A 249 1.31 -33.01 11.93
C HIS A 249 0.30 -33.60 12.94
N LYS A 250 0.54 -34.84 13.40
CA LYS A 250 -0.46 -35.64 14.13
C LYS A 250 -0.64 -35.31 15.61
N ALA A 251 0.46 -35.01 16.30
CA ALA A 251 0.48 -34.86 17.75
C ALA A 251 0.75 -33.41 18.15
N ASP A 252 0.49 -33.09 19.42
CA ASP A 252 1.05 -31.88 20.02
C ASP A 252 2.57 -32.04 20.20
N GLY A 253 3.31 -30.94 20.13
CA GLY A 253 4.77 -30.90 20.16
C GLY A 253 5.44 -30.81 18.79
N ARG A 254 6.70 -31.26 18.69
CA ARG A 254 7.52 -31.16 17.47
C ARG A 254 7.26 -32.33 16.54
N ALA A 255 7.07 -32.05 15.26
CA ALA A 255 7.09 -33.04 14.19
C ALA A 255 7.84 -32.50 12.97
N TYR A 256 8.45 -33.40 12.20
CA TYR A 256 9.26 -33.04 11.05
C TYR A 256 9.23 -34.13 9.98
N SER A 257 9.51 -33.75 8.74
CA SER A 257 9.69 -34.65 7.60
C SER A 257 10.57 -33.99 6.56
N TYR A 258 11.65 -34.66 6.16
CA TYR A 258 12.59 -34.20 5.13
C TYR A 258 12.47 -35.15 3.95
N ASN A 259 11.91 -34.67 2.85
CA ASN A 259 11.77 -35.48 1.64
C ASN A 259 12.88 -35.15 0.66
N LYS A 260 13.50 -36.17 0.09
CA LYS A 260 14.42 -36.00 -1.04
C LYS A 260 13.63 -35.78 -2.32
N VAL A 261 14.14 -34.89 -3.16
CA VAL A 261 13.48 -34.45 -4.41
C VAL A 261 14.39 -34.72 -5.60
N PHE A 262 15.61 -34.18 -5.57
CA PHE A 262 16.57 -34.32 -6.66
C PHE A 262 17.85 -35.02 -6.23
N ASP A 263 18.34 -35.93 -7.07
CA ASP A 263 19.71 -36.44 -7.02
C ASP A 263 20.61 -35.48 -7.82
N VAL A 264 21.65 -34.95 -7.18
CA VAL A 264 22.51 -33.95 -7.81
C VAL A 264 23.96 -34.20 -7.48
N ASN A 265 24.87 -33.69 -8.30
CA ASN A 265 26.30 -33.70 -8.02
C ASN A 265 26.85 -32.29 -8.24
N THR A 266 26.49 -31.38 -7.34
CA THR A 266 26.75 -29.94 -7.51
C THR A 266 27.79 -29.46 -6.50
N ALA A 267 28.98 -29.08 -6.96
CA ALA A 267 30.02 -28.58 -6.07
C ALA A 267 29.70 -27.16 -5.54
N VAL A 268 29.90 -26.95 -4.24
CA VAL A 268 29.69 -25.65 -3.57
C VAL A 268 30.99 -24.85 -3.53
N GLY A 269 31.03 -23.77 -4.29
CA GLY A 269 32.07 -22.75 -4.21
C GLY A 269 31.76 -21.68 -3.17
N ARG A 270 32.71 -20.78 -2.94
CA ARG A 270 32.58 -19.64 -2.01
C ARG A 270 31.38 -18.74 -2.33
N ASP A 271 31.07 -18.60 -3.62
CA ASP A 271 30.04 -17.69 -4.13
C ASP A 271 28.76 -18.43 -4.55
N THR A 272 28.63 -19.73 -4.27
CA THR A 272 27.41 -20.48 -4.58
C THR A 272 26.22 -19.94 -3.76
N GLU A 273 25.13 -19.63 -4.47
CA GLU A 273 23.83 -19.25 -3.93
C GLU A 273 22.83 -20.38 -4.16
N LEU A 274 22.03 -20.68 -3.13
CA LEU A 274 20.76 -21.39 -3.25
C LEU A 274 19.64 -20.34 -3.36
N SER A 275 18.76 -20.49 -4.35
CA SER A 275 17.55 -19.68 -4.50
C SER A 275 16.36 -20.57 -4.84
N TYR A 276 15.17 -20.21 -4.36
CA TYR A 276 13.91 -20.85 -4.71
C TYR A 276 12.72 -19.94 -4.39
N ARG A 277 11.60 -20.18 -5.07
CA ARG A 277 10.30 -19.58 -4.78
C ARG A 277 9.46 -20.54 -3.93
N ILE A 278 8.70 -20.00 -2.98
CA ILE A 278 7.87 -20.82 -2.10
C ILE A 278 6.51 -20.17 -1.82
N PHE A 279 5.47 -20.99 -1.87
CA PHE A 279 4.08 -20.63 -1.61
C PHE A 279 3.54 -21.47 -0.45
N PRO A 280 3.59 -20.98 0.80
CA PRO A 280 2.88 -21.60 1.91
C PRO A 280 1.38 -21.37 1.78
N SER A 281 0.56 -22.43 1.80
CA SER A 281 -0.89 -22.31 1.75
C SER A 281 -1.49 -22.34 3.15
N LEU A 282 -2.53 -21.56 3.39
CA LEU A 282 -3.22 -21.48 4.67
C LEU A 282 -4.71 -21.20 4.47
N PRO A 283 -5.62 -21.97 5.10
CA PRO A 283 -7.01 -21.56 5.25
C PRO A 283 -7.09 -20.28 6.10
N ASP A 284 -8.01 -19.36 5.77
CA ASP A 284 -8.05 -18.01 6.38
C ASP A 284 -8.18 -17.97 7.91
N THR A 285 -8.56 -19.07 8.55
CA THR A 285 -8.83 -19.17 9.98
C THR A 285 -7.67 -19.74 10.82
N ASP A 286 -6.60 -20.26 10.21
CA ASP A 286 -5.50 -20.90 10.95
C ASP A 286 -4.38 -19.92 11.34
N LEU A 287 -4.51 -19.29 12.50
CA LEU A 287 -3.53 -18.33 13.02
C LEU A 287 -2.19 -18.95 13.47
N SER A 288 -1.98 -20.26 13.31
CA SER A 288 -0.73 -20.93 13.69
C SER A 288 0.32 -20.97 12.57
N TYR A 289 -0.05 -20.63 11.33
CA TYR A 289 0.84 -20.55 10.16
C TYR A 289 1.73 -21.80 9.94
N PRO A 290 1.20 -23.03 10.05
CA PRO A 290 2.01 -24.24 10.08
C PRO A 290 2.80 -24.45 8.78
N ALA A 291 2.21 -24.09 7.63
CA ALA A 291 2.83 -24.20 6.31
C ALA A 291 4.07 -23.33 6.11
N THR A 292 4.33 -22.35 6.99
CA THR A 292 5.52 -21.49 6.93
C THR A 292 6.75 -22.12 7.58
N ASN A 293 6.59 -23.24 8.31
CA ASN A 293 7.70 -24.00 8.89
C ASN A 293 8.29 -24.96 7.85
N VAL A 294 8.84 -24.39 6.78
CA VAL A 294 9.29 -25.10 5.57
C VAL A 294 10.57 -24.48 5.01
N SER A 295 11.45 -25.30 4.43
CA SER A 295 12.61 -24.82 3.65
C SER A 295 13.10 -25.86 2.64
N VAL A 296 13.87 -25.41 1.64
CA VAL A 296 14.75 -26.31 0.89
C VAL A 296 16.00 -26.58 1.74
N ASP A 297 16.35 -27.86 1.91
CA ASP A 297 17.57 -28.31 2.59
C ASP A 297 18.45 -29.08 1.60
N LEU A 298 19.75 -29.19 1.89
CA LEU A 298 20.71 -29.87 1.02
C LEU A 298 21.43 -30.96 1.80
N ALA A 299 21.47 -32.18 1.25
CA ALA A 299 22.33 -33.24 1.75
C ALA A 299 23.68 -33.17 1.04
N PHE A 300 24.77 -33.29 1.79
CA PHE A 300 26.13 -33.29 1.24
C PHE A 300 26.72 -34.70 1.19
N THR A 301 27.66 -34.93 0.29
CA THR A 301 28.34 -36.23 0.11
C THR A 301 29.12 -36.70 1.34
N ASP A 302 29.38 -35.81 2.31
CA ASP A 302 30.03 -36.14 3.59
C ASP A 302 29.05 -36.53 4.71
N GLY A 303 27.75 -36.62 4.39
CA GLY A 303 26.69 -37.03 5.32
C GLY A 303 26.09 -35.91 6.17
N THR A 304 26.51 -34.66 5.97
CA THR A 304 25.93 -33.50 6.68
C THR A 304 24.79 -32.85 5.89
N TYR A 305 24.06 -31.95 6.55
CA TYR A 305 22.97 -31.18 5.93
C TYR A 305 23.15 -29.66 6.06
N LEU A 306 22.65 -28.89 5.09
CA LEU A 306 22.73 -27.42 5.13
C LEU A 306 22.07 -26.84 6.38
N SER A 307 20.96 -27.44 6.82
CA SER A 307 20.26 -27.09 8.06
C SER A 307 21.12 -27.19 9.33
N GLU A 308 22.20 -27.98 9.32
CA GLU A 308 23.14 -28.13 10.43
C GLU A 308 24.26 -27.08 10.41
N LEU A 309 24.51 -26.47 9.25
CA LEU A 309 25.59 -25.51 9.03
C LEU A 309 25.23 -24.06 9.41
N ARG A 310 24.01 -23.84 9.92
CA ARG A 310 23.49 -22.52 10.32
C ARG A 310 23.53 -21.47 9.20
N ALA A 311 23.28 -21.90 7.96
CA ALA A 311 23.08 -20.99 6.85
C ALA A 311 21.93 -20.01 7.17
N THR A 312 22.04 -18.78 6.66
CA THR A 312 20.97 -17.78 6.76
C THR A 312 20.48 -17.41 5.37
N ASP A 313 19.20 -17.08 5.26
CA ASP A 313 18.67 -16.38 4.09
C ASP A 313 19.30 -14.98 3.94
N SER A 314 19.07 -14.35 2.79
CA SER A 314 19.55 -13.02 2.41
C SER A 314 19.05 -11.89 3.33
N HIS A 315 18.04 -12.15 4.15
CA HIS A 315 17.47 -11.24 5.15
C HIS A 315 17.88 -11.62 6.59
N GLY A 316 18.77 -12.60 6.77
CA GLY A 316 19.35 -13.01 8.05
C GLY A 316 18.52 -13.99 8.89
N GLY A 317 17.44 -14.56 8.34
CA GLY A 317 16.70 -15.66 8.97
C GLY A 317 17.45 -16.98 8.83
N LEU A 318 17.33 -17.90 9.78
CA LEU A 318 17.96 -19.23 9.64
C LEU A 318 17.31 -20.00 8.50
N LEU A 319 18.12 -20.61 7.64
CA LEU A 319 17.64 -21.42 6.51
C LEU A 319 17.36 -22.85 6.96
N THR A 320 16.38 -22.97 7.86
CA THR A 320 15.79 -24.23 8.32
C THR A 320 14.27 -24.05 8.37
N PRO A 321 13.46 -25.12 8.41
CA PRO A 321 12.01 -24.95 8.39
C PRO A 321 11.51 -24.13 9.59
N GLN A 322 11.97 -24.44 10.80
CA GLN A 322 11.67 -23.65 12.00
C GLN A 322 12.23 -22.22 11.93
N GLY A 323 13.41 -22.05 11.31
CA GLY A 323 14.05 -20.75 11.14
C GLY A 323 13.24 -19.81 10.25
N GLN A 324 12.70 -20.33 9.15
CA GLN A 324 11.82 -19.60 8.23
C GLN A 324 10.47 -19.26 8.88
N GLY A 325 9.87 -20.21 9.61
CA GLY A 325 8.66 -19.97 10.40
C GLY A 325 8.85 -18.88 11.47
N ALA A 326 9.97 -18.93 12.21
CA ALA A 326 10.31 -17.95 13.24
C ALA A 326 10.63 -16.55 12.67
N ALA A 327 11.19 -16.48 11.46
CA ALA A 327 11.52 -15.21 10.80
C ALA A 327 10.27 -14.41 10.36
N LYS A 328 9.12 -15.07 10.21
CA LYS A 328 7.85 -14.45 9.80
C LYS A 328 7.96 -13.61 8.50
N ARG A 329 8.74 -14.09 7.54
CA ARG A 329 8.89 -13.47 6.20
C ARG A 329 8.11 -14.15 5.11
N LEU A 330 7.82 -15.43 5.27
CA LEU A 330 6.97 -16.14 4.33
C LEU A 330 5.52 -15.71 4.56
N TYR A 331 4.94 -15.05 3.55
CA TYR A 331 3.53 -14.71 3.45
C TYR A 331 2.78 -15.91 2.93
N VAL A 332 1.66 -16.22 3.59
CA VAL A 332 0.79 -17.31 3.17
C VAL A 332 -0.05 -16.89 1.97
N ASN A 333 -0.45 -17.89 1.19
CA ASN A 333 -1.26 -17.74 -0.02
C ASN A 333 -0.60 -16.84 -1.10
N GLN A 334 0.71 -16.63 -1.00
CA GLN A 334 1.50 -15.83 -1.93
C GLN A 334 2.85 -16.51 -2.20
N TRP A 335 3.42 -16.25 -3.37
CA TRP A 335 4.80 -16.64 -3.67
C TRP A 335 5.77 -15.75 -2.90
N ASN A 336 6.83 -16.37 -2.36
CA ASN A 336 7.89 -15.71 -1.61
C ASN A 336 9.23 -16.05 -2.25
N GLN A 337 10.15 -15.11 -2.22
CA GLN A 337 11.52 -15.33 -2.65
C GLN A 337 12.42 -15.70 -1.47
N VAL A 338 13.16 -16.81 -1.59
CA VAL A 338 14.20 -17.19 -0.63
C VAL A 338 15.52 -17.36 -1.36
N SER A 339 16.56 -16.69 -0.87
CA SER A 339 17.94 -16.85 -1.35
C SER A 339 18.92 -16.94 -0.19
N SER A 340 20.00 -17.70 -0.37
CA SER A 340 21.06 -17.87 0.62
C SER A 340 22.40 -18.08 -0.05
N ARG A 341 23.42 -17.30 0.33
CA ARG A 341 24.81 -17.54 -0.08
C ARG A 341 25.39 -18.70 0.74
N ILE A 342 25.00 -19.92 0.39
CA ILE A 342 25.38 -21.14 1.09
C ILE A 342 26.90 -21.38 1.08
N GLY A 343 27.63 -20.83 0.10
CA GLY A 343 29.09 -20.87 0.05
C GLY A 343 29.78 -20.29 1.30
N ALA A 344 29.10 -19.42 2.05
CA ALA A 344 29.63 -18.87 3.31
C ALA A 344 29.82 -19.93 4.41
N VAL A 345 29.07 -21.03 4.37
CA VAL A 345 29.11 -22.10 5.38
C VAL A 345 29.43 -23.49 4.80
N ALA A 346 29.24 -23.68 3.49
CA ALA A 346 29.34 -24.98 2.82
C ALA A 346 30.41 -25.03 1.70
N SER A 347 31.25 -24.01 1.53
CA SER A 347 32.28 -24.02 0.48
C SER A 347 33.21 -25.24 0.62
N GLY A 348 33.46 -25.92 -0.51
CA GLY A 348 34.28 -27.14 -0.59
C GLY A 348 33.49 -28.44 -0.42
N ARG A 349 32.20 -28.37 -0.09
CA ARG A 349 31.28 -29.53 -0.07
C ARG A 349 30.68 -29.76 -1.46
N THR A 350 30.15 -30.95 -1.67
CA THR A 350 29.36 -31.30 -2.85
C THR A 350 27.95 -31.65 -2.42
N VAL A 351 26.95 -30.99 -3.02
CA VAL A 351 25.54 -31.31 -2.82
C VAL A 351 25.27 -32.62 -3.55
N ASP A 352 24.73 -33.57 -2.80
CA ASP A 352 24.38 -34.93 -3.21
C ASP A 352 22.87 -35.02 -3.48
N ARG A 353 22.05 -34.38 -2.64
CA ARG A 353 20.60 -34.34 -2.82
C ARG A 353 20.00 -32.99 -2.44
N ILE A 354 18.96 -32.60 -3.16
CA ILE A 354 18.08 -31.47 -2.79
C ILE A 354 16.86 -32.03 -2.07
N LEU A 355 16.56 -31.46 -0.91
CA LEU A 355 15.47 -31.87 -0.03
C LEU A 355 14.45 -30.75 0.13
N VAL A 356 13.20 -31.13 0.40
CA VAL A 356 12.17 -30.22 0.93
C VAL A 356 11.78 -30.68 2.31
N ALA A 357 11.81 -29.76 3.25
CA ALA A 357 11.71 -30.07 4.67
C ALA A 357 10.58 -29.29 5.33
N TYR A 358 9.78 -30.01 6.12
CA TYR A 358 8.87 -29.46 7.12
C TYR A 358 9.41 -29.80 8.51
N ASP A 359 9.41 -28.83 9.43
CA ASP A 359 9.77 -29.06 10.83
C ASP A 359 9.10 -27.98 11.68
N SER A 360 8.05 -28.34 12.41
CA SER A 360 7.28 -27.43 13.25
C SER A 360 7.41 -27.81 14.72
N PRO A 361 7.57 -26.85 15.64
CA PRO A 361 7.62 -27.12 17.08
C PRO A 361 6.24 -27.39 17.71
N LYS A 362 5.14 -27.16 16.98
CA LYS A 362 3.77 -27.28 17.48
C LYS A 362 2.85 -27.95 16.46
N GLY A 363 1.89 -28.71 16.98
CA GLY A 363 0.79 -29.38 16.28
C GLY A 363 -0.38 -29.64 17.24
N PRO A 364 -1.40 -30.42 16.85
CA PRO A 364 -1.60 -30.96 15.50
C PRO A 364 -1.92 -29.86 14.50
N ALA A 365 -1.52 -30.04 13.24
CA ALA A 365 -1.77 -29.08 12.18
C ALA A 365 -1.77 -29.76 10.80
N LYS A 366 -2.54 -29.24 9.85
CA LYS A 366 -2.39 -29.59 8.43
C LYS A 366 -1.52 -28.53 7.77
N PHE A 367 -0.68 -28.93 6.83
CA PHE A 367 0.14 -27.99 6.08
C PHE A 367 0.22 -28.41 4.62
N GLN A 368 0.26 -27.43 3.73
CA GLN A 368 0.64 -27.64 2.35
C GLN A 368 1.27 -26.37 1.76
N GLY A 369 1.92 -26.51 0.62
CA GLY A 369 2.38 -25.40 -0.20
C GLY A 369 3.11 -25.90 -1.43
N TRP A 370 3.75 -24.98 -2.14
CA TRP A 370 4.48 -25.25 -3.37
C TRP A 370 5.86 -24.61 -3.36
N ILE A 371 6.82 -25.25 -4.03
CA ILE A 371 8.17 -24.73 -4.26
C ILE A 371 8.41 -24.71 -5.77
N ASP A 372 9.04 -23.64 -6.25
CA ASP A 372 9.38 -23.45 -7.65
C ASP A 372 10.77 -22.82 -7.81
N ASP A 373 11.32 -22.83 -9.03
CA ASP A 373 12.58 -22.20 -9.42
C ASP A 373 13.77 -22.52 -8.49
N ILE A 374 13.96 -23.80 -8.11
CA ILE A 374 15.11 -24.19 -7.29
C ILE A 374 16.37 -24.02 -8.13
N SER A 375 17.34 -23.24 -7.65
CA SER A 375 18.62 -23.04 -8.32
C SER A 375 19.79 -23.09 -7.33
N LEU A 376 20.83 -23.80 -7.72
CA LEU A 376 22.16 -23.80 -7.11
C LEU A 376 23.15 -23.33 -8.17
N LYS A 377 23.75 -22.16 -7.99
CA LYS A 377 24.78 -21.67 -8.93
C LYS A 377 25.73 -20.67 -8.30
N PRO A 378 26.96 -20.54 -8.81
CA PRO A 378 27.82 -19.43 -8.45
C PRO A 378 27.14 -18.09 -8.78
N LYS A 379 26.98 -17.23 -7.78
CA LYS A 379 26.52 -15.86 -7.96
C LYS A 379 27.64 -14.90 -7.62
N ALA A 380 28.16 -14.25 -8.65
CA ALA A 380 29.21 -13.27 -8.50
C ALA A 380 28.84 -12.24 -7.42
N PRO A 381 29.80 -11.79 -6.60
CA PRO A 381 29.57 -10.71 -5.66
C PRO A 381 28.95 -9.51 -6.37
N GLU A 382 27.82 -9.04 -5.84
CA GLU A 382 27.13 -7.90 -6.42
C GLU A 382 28.03 -6.67 -6.36
N ARG A 383 28.13 -5.99 -7.50
CA ARG A 383 28.88 -4.75 -7.62
C ARG A 383 27.98 -3.59 -7.25
N ARG A 384 28.56 -2.56 -6.63
CA ARG A 384 27.87 -1.28 -6.46
C ARG A 384 27.51 -0.74 -7.85
N LEU A 385 26.26 -0.33 -8.05
CA LEU A 385 25.85 0.28 -9.31
C LEU A 385 26.43 1.68 -9.42
N ALA A 386 26.64 2.13 -10.66
CA ALA A 386 27.21 3.44 -10.94
C ALA A 386 26.27 4.58 -10.54
N HIS A 387 24.96 4.38 -10.70
CA HIS A 387 23.92 5.36 -10.40
C HIS A 387 22.98 4.84 -9.31
N LEU A 388 22.54 5.73 -8.41
CA LEU A 388 21.64 5.37 -7.31
C LEU A 388 20.24 5.02 -7.81
N SER A 389 19.80 5.73 -8.85
CA SER A 389 18.52 5.46 -9.54
C SER A 389 18.45 4.09 -10.21
N ASP A 390 19.58 3.40 -10.44
CA ASP A 390 19.57 2.02 -10.95
C ASP A 390 19.24 0.98 -9.85
N TYR A 391 19.28 1.37 -8.57
CA TYR A 391 18.77 0.54 -7.47
C TYR A 391 17.25 0.64 -7.35
N ALA A 392 16.65 1.76 -7.74
CA ALA A 392 15.19 1.92 -7.67
C ALA A 392 14.49 0.98 -8.66
N SER A 393 13.47 0.27 -8.19
CA SER A 393 12.67 -0.66 -8.98
C SER A 393 11.23 -0.17 -9.04
N THR A 394 10.72 0.08 -10.26
CA THR A 394 9.35 0.60 -10.42
C THR A 394 8.29 -0.51 -10.38
N VAL A 395 8.69 -1.79 -10.48
CA VAL A 395 7.80 -2.95 -10.23
C VAL A 395 7.65 -3.29 -8.74
N ARG A 396 8.38 -2.61 -7.85
CA ARG A 396 8.22 -2.83 -6.40
C ARG A 396 6.83 -2.36 -5.96
N GLY A 397 6.00 -3.30 -5.54
CA GLY A 397 4.62 -3.15 -5.06
C GLY A 397 3.55 -3.51 -6.09
N THR A 398 3.91 -4.01 -7.27
CA THR A 398 2.97 -4.36 -8.35
C THR A 398 2.43 -5.78 -8.29
N ASN A 399 2.99 -6.63 -7.41
CA ASN A 399 2.49 -7.97 -7.13
C ASN A 399 1.35 -7.90 -6.11
N SER A 400 0.28 -7.20 -6.50
CA SER A 400 -0.86 -6.79 -5.68
C SER A 400 -2.16 -6.99 -6.47
N SER A 401 -3.30 -6.98 -5.77
CA SER A 401 -4.64 -6.93 -6.36
C SER A 401 -5.61 -6.22 -5.41
N GLY A 402 -6.88 -6.10 -5.83
CA GLY A 402 -7.92 -5.54 -4.97
C GLY A 402 -8.27 -6.36 -3.73
N SER A 403 -7.80 -7.60 -3.61
CA SER A 403 -8.05 -8.44 -2.42
C SER A 403 -6.82 -8.60 -1.51
N PHE A 404 -5.62 -8.24 -1.99
CA PHE A 404 -4.41 -8.21 -1.17
C PHE A 404 -3.37 -7.27 -1.77
N SER A 405 -2.89 -6.33 -0.98
CA SER A 405 -1.86 -5.37 -1.37
C SER A 405 -0.47 -5.77 -0.92
N ARG A 406 0.48 -5.64 -1.84
CA ARG A 406 1.93 -5.59 -1.57
C ARG A 406 2.51 -4.24 -1.94
N GLY A 407 1.65 -3.22 -2.03
CA GLY A 407 1.97 -1.83 -2.37
C GLY A 407 0.92 -1.17 -3.25
N ASN A 408 0.11 -1.94 -3.98
CA ASN A 408 -0.86 -1.47 -4.99
C ASN A 408 -0.28 -0.39 -5.92
N THR A 409 0.97 -0.61 -6.34
CA THR A 409 1.67 0.32 -7.23
C THR A 409 1.64 -0.16 -8.69
N PHE A 410 2.10 0.69 -9.60
CA PHE A 410 2.40 0.33 -10.99
C PHE A 410 3.80 0.84 -11.42
N PRO A 411 4.37 0.33 -12.54
CA PRO A 411 5.68 0.73 -13.05
C PRO A 411 5.70 2.12 -13.72
N ALA A 412 5.50 3.18 -12.93
CA ALA A 412 5.65 4.54 -13.40
C ALA A 412 7.11 4.84 -13.79
N THR A 413 7.33 5.29 -15.01
CA THR A 413 8.59 5.88 -15.48
C THR A 413 8.35 7.37 -15.67
N ALA A 414 9.03 8.19 -14.87
CA ALA A 414 8.70 9.59 -14.68
C ALA A 414 9.90 10.41 -14.20
N VAL A 415 9.78 11.73 -14.22
CA VAL A 415 10.66 12.63 -13.47
C VAL A 415 10.05 12.93 -12.09
N PRO A 416 10.83 13.40 -11.11
CA PRO A 416 10.30 13.74 -9.78
C PRO A 416 9.16 14.76 -9.85
N HIS A 417 8.03 14.49 -9.17
CA HIS A 417 6.79 15.25 -9.21
C HIS A 417 6.22 15.50 -10.61
N GLY A 418 6.61 14.67 -11.60
CA GLY A 418 6.36 14.93 -13.02
C GLY A 418 4.88 15.00 -13.38
N PHE A 419 4.56 15.75 -14.42
CA PHE A 419 3.20 15.94 -14.91
C PHE A 419 2.57 14.63 -15.42
N ASN A 420 3.30 13.87 -16.23
CA ASN A 420 2.86 12.55 -16.70
C ASN A 420 3.67 11.41 -16.06
N PHE A 421 3.00 10.30 -15.83
CA PHE A 421 3.66 8.99 -15.73
C PHE A 421 3.54 8.24 -17.04
N TRP A 422 4.60 7.52 -17.40
CA TRP A 422 4.61 6.59 -18.53
C TRP A 422 4.75 5.17 -17.99
N THR A 423 3.83 4.28 -18.36
CA THR A 423 3.77 2.92 -17.78
C THR A 423 3.37 1.89 -18.82
N PRO A 424 3.91 0.65 -18.77
CA PRO A 424 3.21 -0.49 -19.38
C PRO A 424 1.86 -0.72 -18.68
N ALA A 425 0.89 -1.21 -19.43
CA ALA A 425 -0.39 -1.68 -18.92
C ALA A 425 -0.59 -3.14 -19.34
N THR A 426 -0.79 -4.03 -18.36
CA THR A 426 -1.18 -5.42 -18.60
C THR A 426 -2.69 -5.57 -18.73
N ASN A 427 -3.45 -4.63 -18.16
CA ASN A 427 -4.89 -4.49 -18.37
C ASN A 427 -5.20 -3.08 -18.89
N SER A 428 -5.13 -2.92 -20.22
CA SER A 428 -5.36 -1.64 -20.89
C SER A 428 -6.82 -1.16 -20.88
N ALA A 429 -7.74 -1.98 -20.35
CA ALA A 429 -9.14 -1.62 -20.14
C ALA A 429 -9.46 -1.10 -18.74
N SER A 430 -8.51 -1.19 -17.81
CA SER A 430 -8.70 -0.76 -16.44
C SER A 430 -8.47 0.74 -16.26
N LYS A 431 -9.27 1.36 -15.38
CA LYS A 431 -9.00 2.67 -14.78
C LYS A 431 -8.56 2.53 -13.32
N SER A 432 -8.15 1.34 -12.92
CA SER A 432 -7.78 0.97 -11.55
C SER A 432 -6.52 0.13 -11.67
N TRP A 433 -6.51 -1.18 -11.35
CA TRP A 433 -5.34 -2.04 -11.64
C TRP A 433 -4.99 -2.13 -13.14
N LEU A 434 -4.11 -1.24 -13.60
CA LEU A 434 -3.62 -1.17 -14.99
C LEU A 434 -2.44 -2.11 -15.24
N TYR A 435 -1.71 -2.47 -14.20
CA TYR A 435 -0.60 -3.43 -14.22
C TYR A 435 -0.72 -4.42 -13.06
N GLU A 436 -0.63 -5.70 -13.38
CA GLU A 436 -0.55 -6.80 -12.42
C GLU A 436 0.70 -7.63 -12.73
N TYR A 437 1.53 -7.90 -11.72
CA TYR A 437 2.82 -8.58 -11.92
C TYR A 437 2.67 -10.01 -12.45
N ALA A 438 1.77 -10.81 -11.87
CA ALA A 438 1.60 -12.22 -12.24
C ALA A 438 0.15 -12.71 -12.31
N ARG A 439 -0.79 -12.11 -11.56
CA ARG A 439 -2.19 -12.56 -11.51
C ARG A 439 -2.86 -12.64 -12.89
N GLY A 440 -2.63 -11.62 -13.72
CA GLY A 440 -3.19 -11.49 -15.07
C GLY A 440 -2.41 -12.23 -16.16
N ASN A 441 -1.50 -13.16 -15.82
CA ASN A 441 -0.70 -13.87 -16.81
C ASN A 441 -1.55 -14.70 -17.78
N ASN A 442 -1.00 -14.96 -18.97
CA ASN A 442 -1.64 -15.77 -19.99
C ASN A 442 -1.60 -17.29 -19.65
N ALA A 443 -2.03 -18.13 -20.60
CA ALA A 443 -2.09 -19.59 -20.43
C ALA A 443 -0.71 -20.27 -20.24
N ASP A 444 0.38 -19.63 -20.67
CA ASP A 444 1.75 -20.10 -20.46
C ASP A 444 2.40 -19.45 -19.21
N ASN A 445 1.57 -18.84 -18.35
CA ASN A 445 1.99 -18.09 -17.17
C ASN A 445 2.98 -16.95 -17.48
N LEU A 446 2.83 -16.30 -18.64
CA LEU A 446 3.60 -15.12 -18.99
C LEU A 446 2.78 -13.84 -18.81
N PRO A 447 3.35 -12.78 -18.22
CA PRO A 447 2.73 -11.47 -18.25
C PRO A 447 2.64 -10.96 -19.69
N THR A 448 1.61 -10.17 -19.97
CA THR A 448 1.38 -9.60 -21.30
C THR A 448 1.17 -8.10 -21.22
N VAL A 449 1.87 -7.33 -22.05
CA VAL A 449 1.62 -5.89 -22.19
C VAL A 449 0.57 -5.70 -23.28
N GLN A 450 -0.48 -4.95 -22.98
CA GLN A 450 -1.55 -4.61 -23.92
C GLN A 450 -1.45 -3.18 -24.46
N ALA A 451 -0.76 -2.29 -23.73
CA ALA A 451 -0.45 -0.93 -24.13
C ALA A 451 0.69 -0.34 -23.29
N PHE A 452 1.32 0.71 -23.81
CA PHE A 452 2.05 1.73 -23.05
C PHE A 452 1.15 2.95 -22.92
N SER A 453 1.00 3.49 -21.71
CA SER A 453 0.04 4.55 -21.41
C SER A 453 0.71 5.75 -20.76
N ALA A 454 0.24 6.95 -21.13
CA ALA A 454 0.26 8.08 -20.20
C ALA A 454 -0.75 7.81 -19.08
N SER A 455 -0.36 8.07 -17.83
CA SER A 455 -1.17 7.82 -16.63
C SER A 455 -0.99 8.95 -15.62
N HIS A 456 -2.02 9.17 -14.82
CA HIS A 456 -2.02 10.08 -13.67
C HIS A 456 -2.62 9.42 -12.43
N GLU A 457 -2.69 8.09 -12.40
CA GLU A 457 -3.27 7.32 -11.30
C GLU A 457 -2.44 7.51 -10.01
N PRO A 458 -3.04 7.98 -8.89
CA PRO A 458 -2.35 8.04 -7.61
C PRO A 458 -2.48 6.75 -6.79
N SER A 459 -3.56 5.99 -6.99
CA SER A 459 -3.82 4.67 -6.42
C SER A 459 -4.91 3.98 -7.25
N PRO A 460 -4.99 2.64 -7.27
CA PRO A 460 -6.06 1.94 -7.99
C PRO A 460 -7.45 2.25 -7.44
N TRP A 461 -7.58 2.64 -6.17
CA TRP A 461 -8.84 3.03 -5.53
C TRP A 461 -9.35 4.38 -6.01
N MET A 462 -8.44 5.33 -6.23
CA MET A 462 -8.74 6.61 -6.87
C MET A 462 -9.02 6.43 -8.36
N GLY A 463 -8.26 5.53 -8.98
CA GLY A 463 -8.29 5.23 -10.40
C GLY A 463 -7.63 6.29 -11.28
N ASP A 464 -7.42 5.91 -12.54
CA ASP A 464 -6.71 6.71 -13.53
C ASP A 464 -7.61 7.73 -14.25
N ARG A 465 -6.96 8.73 -14.84
CA ARG A 465 -7.56 9.80 -15.64
C ARG A 465 -6.62 10.24 -16.75
N GLN A 466 -7.21 10.85 -17.78
CA GLN A 466 -6.49 11.56 -18.83
C GLN A 466 -5.44 10.63 -19.46
N THR A 467 -5.85 9.43 -19.85
CA THR A 467 -4.96 8.38 -20.36
C THR A 467 -4.89 8.39 -21.88
N PHE A 468 -3.74 8.02 -22.44
CA PHE A 468 -3.58 7.83 -23.88
C PHE A 468 -2.64 6.66 -24.13
N GLN A 469 -3.05 5.71 -24.97
CA GLN A 469 -2.40 4.41 -25.09
C GLN A 469 -1.80 4.18 -26.48
N LEU A 470 -0.65 3.51 -26.48
CA LEU A 470 0.13 3.16 -27.66
C LEU A 470 0.57 1.70 -27.55
N MET A 471 0.62 0.97 -28.66
CA MET A 471 1.16 -0.40 -28.66
C MET A 471 1.92 -0.69 -29.97
N PRO A 472 3.22 -1.03 -29.93
CA PRO A 472 3.92 -1.45 -31.14
C PRO A 472 3.46 -2.84 -31.59
N SER A 473 3.42 -3.08 -32.90
CA SER A 473 3.00 -4.35 -33.49
C SER A 473 3.88 -4.75 -34.67
N ALA A 474 4.33 -6.00 -34.66
CA ALA A 474 5.04 -6.65 -35.76
C ALA A 474 4.11 -7.50 -36.67
N ALA A 475 2.80 -7.24 -36.63
CA ALA A 475 1.84 -7.96 -37.46
C ALA A 475 1.97 -7.58 -38.95
N ALA A 476 1.83 -8.56 -39.82
CA ALA A 476 1.74 -8.35 -41.26
C ALA A 476 0.44 -7.63 -41.63
N GLY A 477 0.51 -6.62 -42.49
CA GLY A 477 -0.65 -5.84 -42.93
C GLY A 477 -1.19 -4.90 -41.86
N THR A 478 -2.53 -4.87 -41.73
CA THR A 478 -3.24 -4.03 -40.74
C THR A 478 -3.24 -4.72 -39.37
N PRO A 479 -2.67 -4.09 -38.33
CA PRO A 479 -2.65 -4.68 -36.99
C PRO A 479 -4.06 -4.72 -36.38
N ASP A 480 -4.36 -5.79 -35.62
CA ASP A 480 -5.60 -5.88 -34.85
C ASP A 480 -5.56 -4.90 -33.66
N THR A 481 -6.65 -4.15 -33.46
CA THR A 481 -6.75 -3.17 -32.37
C THR A 481 -7.32 -3.77 -31.09
N ASP A 482 -7.85 -5.00 -31.16
CA ASP A 482 -8.32 -5.75 -30.00
C ASP A 482 -7.18 -5.95 -28.98
N ARG A 483 -7.47 -5.64 -27.72
CA ARG A 483 -6.50 -5.60 -26.63
C ARG A 483 -5.91 -6.96 -26.31
N ALA A 484 -6.71 -8.03 -26.40
CA ALA A 484 -6.26 -9.39 -26.13
C ALA A 484 -5.40 -9.91 -27.29
N LYS A 485 -5.81 -9.65 -28.54
CA LYS A 485 -5.06 -10.10 -29.73
C LYS A 485 -3.74 -9.35 -29.95
N ARG A 486 -3.67 -8.06 -29.57
CA ARG A 486 -2.44 -7.26 -29.70
C ARG A 486 -1.47 -7.42 -28.52
N ALA A 487 -1.88 -8.13 -27.47
CA ALA A 487 -1.07 -8.30 -26.26
C ALA A 487 0.24 -9.03 -26.58
N LEU A 488 1.35 -8.54 -26.05
CA LEU A 488 2.67 -9.14 -26.27
C LEU A 488 3.18 -9.79 -24.97
N PRO A 489 3.42 -11.12 -24.96
CA PRO A 489 4.00 -11.79 -23.81
C PRO A 489 5.47 -11.44 -23.62
N PHE A 490 5.89 -11.32 -22.37
CA PHE A 490 7.29 -11.10 -21.99
C PHE A 490 7.64 -11.89 -20.73
N ARG A 491 8.92 -11.82 -20.35
CA ARG A 491 9.45 -12.35 -19.11
C ARG A 491 10.12 -11.22 -18.34
N HIS A 492 9.96 -11.17 -17.01
CA HIS A 492 10.54 -10.09 -16.20
C HIS A 492 12.08 -10.04 -16.29
N GLU A 493 12.75 -11.15 -16.62
CA GLU A 493 14.20 -11.18 -16.89
C GLU A 493 14.60 -10.36 -18.12
N LYS A 494 13.65 -10.10 -19.03
CA LYS A 494 13.80 -9.24 -20.22
C LYS A 494 13.15 -7.87 -20.03
N GLU A 495 12.71 -7.54 -18.82
CA GLU A 495 12.16 -6.25 -18.42
C GLU A 495 13.21 -5.47 -17.61
N THR A 496 13.33 -4.17 -17.89
CA THR A 496 14.09 -3.24 -17.08
C THR A 496 13.18 -2.09 -16.71
N ALA A 497 12.78 -2.05 -15.43
CA ALA A 497 11.82 -1.09 -14.91
C ALA A 497 12.49 -0.13 -13.91
N ARG A 498 12.88 1.06 -14.39
CA ARG A 498 13.60 2.10 -13.63
C ARG A 498 12.87 3.43 -13.70
N PRO A 499 13.05 4.33 -12.71
CA PRO A 499 12.38 5.64 -12.71
C PRO A 499 12.63 6.46 -13.98
N HIS A 500 13.85 6.37 -14.52
CA HIS A 500 14.31 7.14 -15.67
C HIS A 500 14.27 6.37 -17.00
N TYR A 501 13.90 5.09 -16.98
CA TYR A 501 13.90 4.22 -18.16
C TYR A 501 13.04 2.98 -17.95
N TYR A 502 12.14 2.72 -18.89
CA TYR A 502 11.49 1.43 -19.04
C TYR A 502 11.95 0.76 -20.33
N GLY A 503 12.22 -0.53 -20.29
CA GLY A 503 12.49 -1.32 -21.49
C GLY A 503 12.01 -2.77 -21.34
N VAL A 504 11.45 -3.32 -22.40
CA VAL A 504 11.03 -4.74 -22.44
C VAL A 504 11.32 -5.33 -23.82
N THR A 505 11.82 -6.57 -23.83
CA THR A 505 11.90 -7.39 -25.04
C THR A 505 10.88 -8.53 -24.93
N PHE A 506 9.95 -8.57 -25.87
CA PHE A 506 8.87 -9.54 -25.93
C PHE A 506 9.32 -10.89 -26.50
N GLU A 507 8.53 -11.94 -26.30
CA GLU A 507 8.87 -13.29 -26.77
C GLU A 507 8.94 -13.39 -28.31
N ASN A 508 8.27 -12.48 -29.04
CA ASN A 508 8.36 -12.39 -30.50
C ASN A 508 9.60 -11.60 -31.00
N GLY A 509 10.47 -11.14 -30.10
CA GLY A 509 11.68 -10.38 -30.43
C GLY A 509 11.50 -8.87 -30.59
N LEU A 510 10.26 -8.36 -30.53
CA LEU A 510 10.00 -6.91 -30.51
C LEU A 510 10.54 -6.31 -29.21
N LYS A 511 11.19 -5.15 -29.30
CA LYS A 511 11.67 -4.39 -28.14
C LYS A 511 10.98 -3.03 -28.07
N ALA A 512 10.56 -2.63 -26.88
CA ALA A 512 10.00 -1.31 -26.60
C ALA A 512 10.75 -0.63 -25.45
N GLU A 513 11.04 0.65 -25.60
CA GLU A 513 11.82 1.45 -24.65
C GLU A 513 11.18 2.84 -24.44
N ILE A 514 11.21 3.37 -23.22
CA ILE A 514 10.65 4.67 -22.83
C ILE A 514 11.67 5.46 -22.01
N ALA A 515 11.88 6.73 -22.35
CA ALA A 515 12.61 7.71 -21.55
C ALA A 515 11.71 8.94 -21.27
N PRO A 516 11.46 9.31 -20.00
CA PRO A 516 10.50 10.34 -19.65
C PRO A 516 11.14 11.74 -19.59
N SER A 517 10.30 12.75 -19.76
CA SER A 517 10.48 14.12 -19.27
C SER A 517 9.20 14.52 -18.50
N ASP A 518 8.96 15.80 -18.28
CA ASP A 518 7.86 16.26 -17.41
C ASP A 518 6.50 16.09 -18.12
N HIS A 519 6.32 16.80 -19.24
CA HIS A 519 5.10 16.74 -20.06
C HIS A 519 5.24 15.81 -21.28
N ALA A 520 6.46 15.33 -21.55
CA ALA A 520 6.79 14.56 -22.74
C ALA A 520 7.52 13.24 -22.44
N ALA A 521 7.65 12.38 -23.45
CA ALA A 521 8.53 11.22 -23.45
C ALA A 521 9.09 10.95 -24.84
N MET A 522 10.19 10.20 -24.88
CA MET A 522 10.65 9.54 -26.08
C MET A 522 10.45 8.03 -25.94
N MET A 523 9.83 7.42 -26.95
CA MET A 523 9.70 5.97 -27.08
C MET A 523 10.54 5.48 -28.26
N ARG A 524 11.08 4.28 -28.14
CA ARG A 524 11.84 3.61 -29.22
C ARG A 524 11.35 2.17 -29.35
N PHE A 525 10.97 1.78 -30.56
CA PHE A 525 10.52 0.43 -30.88
C PHE A 525 11.48 -0.21 -31.88
N THR A 526 12.02 -1.38 -31.56
CA THR A 526 12.88 -2.16 -32.47
C THR A 526 12.16 -3.44 -32.87
N TYR A 527 11.94 -3.62 -34.18
CA TYR A 527 11.12 -4.69 -34.72
C TYR A 527 11.98 -5.89 -35.16
N PRO A 528 11.47 -7.13 -35.00
CA PRO A 528 12.20 -8.35 -35.40
C PRO A 528 12.30 -8.52 -36.92
N GLY A 529 11.45 -7.83 -37.69
CA GLY A 529 11.37 -7.87 -39.14
C GLY A 529 10.91 -6.53 -39.73
N ASP A 530 10.46 -6.55 -40.99
CA ASP A 530 10.10 -5.33 -41.73
C ASP A 530 8.67 -4.85 -41.45
N ASP A 531 7.86 -5.69 -40.78
CA ASP A 531 6.54 -5.33 -40.29
C ASP A 531 6.65 -4.42 -39.06
N ALA A 532 6.42 -3.12 -39.25
CA ALA A 532 6.51 -2.11 -38.21
C ALA A 532 5.24 -1.25 -38.14
N SER A 533 4.45 -1.42 -37.08
CA SER A 533 3.27 -0.58 -36.81
C SER A 533 3.22 -0.11 -35.35
N VAL A 534 2.51 0.99 -35.12
CA VAL A 534 2.10 1.46 -33.79
C VAL A 534 0.58 1.64 -33.79
N ILE A 535 -0.08 1.03 -32.82
CA ILE A 535 -1.52 1.09 -32.56
C ILE A 535 -1.78 2.20 -31.54
N PHE A 536 -2.86 2.95 -31.73
CA PHE A 536 -3.37 3.97 -30.83
C PHE A 536 -4.68 3.49 -30.20
N ASP A 537 -4.87 3.80 -28.93
CA ASP A 537 -6.08 3.47 -28.17
C ASP A 537 -6.24 4.42 -26.98
N ASN A 538 -7.34 4.28 -26.25
CA ASN A 538 -7.49 4.80 -24.90
C ASN A 538 -8.39 3.86 -24.09
N VAL A 539 -8.44 4.01 -22.77
CA VAL A 539 -9.10 3.03 -21.88
C VAL A 539 -10.58 2.79 -22.22
N THR A 540 -11.37 3.85 -22.43
CA THR A 540 -12.85 3.80 -22.57
C THR A 540 -13.40 4.16 -23.96
N LYS A 541 -12.54 4.37 -24.98
CA LYS A 541 -12.92 4.93 -26.30
C LYS A 541 -13.44 6.37 -26.27
N GLU A 542 -13.33 7.05 -25.13
CA GLU A 542 -13.72 8.45 -24.94
C GLU A 542 -12.56 9.40 -25.30
N GLY A 543 -12.46 9.76 -26.59
CA GLY A 543 -11.39 10.62 -27.08
C GLY A 543 -11.47 10.85 -28.58
N GLY A 544 -10.38 11.35 -29.15
CA GLY A 544 -10.25 11.50 -30.60
C GLY A 544 -8.80 11.42 -31.05
N LEU A 545 -8.61 10.97 -32.29
CA LEU A 545 -7.30 10.83 -32.93
C LEU A 545 -7.35 11.47 -34.33
N THR A 546 -6.28 12.17 -34.67
CA THR A 546 -6.06 12.70 -36.02
C THR A 546 -4.63 12.35 -36.43
N LEU A 547 -4.52 11.56 -37.49
CA LEU A 547 -3.25 11.11 -38.05
C LEU A 547 -2.84 12.02 -39.20
N ASP A 548 -1.56 12.39 -39.27
CA ASP A 548 -0.95 13.10 -40.40
C ASP A 548 0.24 12.29 -40.94
N PRO A 549 0.00 11.37 -41.89
CA PRO A 549 1.05 10.56 -42.51
C PRO A 549 2.13 11.38 -43.22
N ALA A 550 1.78 12.56 -43.77
CA ALA A 550 2.71 13.37 -44.56
C ALA A 550 3.82 13.97 -43.69
N THR A 551 3.52 14.26 -42.42
CA THR A 551 4.49 14.75 -41.43
C THR A 551 4.92 13.68 -40.43
N SER A 552 4.46 12.43 -40.60
CA SER A 552 4.67 11.33 -39.66
C SER A 552 4.29 11.72 -38.22
N SER A 553 3.18 12.45 -38.07
CA SER A 553 2.73 12.99 -36.79
C SER A 553 1.26 12.66 -36.51
N PHE A 554 0.83 12.91 -35.28
CA PHE A 554 -0.56 12.80 -34.88
C PHE A 554 -0.90 13.80 -33.78
N THR A 555 -2.19 14.13 -33.68
CA THR A 555 -2.78 14.81 -32.53
C THR A 555 -3.92 13.97 -31.97
N GLY A 556 -4.16 14.06 -30.68
CA GLY A 556 -5.31 13.41 -30.08
C GLY A 556 -5.80 14.11 -28.83
N PHE A 557 -6.91 13.62 -28.30
CA PHE A 557 -7.40 14.00 -26.99
C PHE A 557 -8.05 12.83 -26.25
N SER A 558 -8.10 12.92 -24.93
CA SER A 558 -8.70 11.91 -24.05
C SER A 558 -9.57 12.55 -22.98
N ASP A 559 -10.77 11.99 -22.81
CA ASP A 559 -11.74 12.37 -21.77
C ASP A 559 -11.86 11.32 -20.66
N VAL A 560 -10.98 10.30 -20.67
CA VAL A 560 -10.97 9.21 -19.68
C VAL A 560 -10.85 9.79 -18.28
N LYS A 561 -11.73 9.38 -17.38
CA LYS A 561 -11.66 9.74 -15.97
C LYS A 561 -12.33 8.70 -15.07
N SER A 562 -11.76 8.45 -13.90
CA SER A 562 -12.38 7.63 -12.86
C SER A 562 -13.54 8.38 -12.17
N GLY A 563 -14.31 7.69 -11.33
CA GLY A 563 -15.40 8.32 -10.57
C GLY A 563 -14.91 9.36 -9.55
N LEU A 564 -13.68 9.20 -9.05
CA LEU A 564 -13.06 10.10 -8.07
C LEU A 564 -12.17 11.18 -8.73
N SER A 565 -12.11 11.20 -10.07
CA SER A 565 -11.34 12.18 -10.86
C SER A 565 -12.05 13.55 -10.95
N THR A 566 -12.44 14.11 -9.80
CA THR A 566 -13.24 15.34 -9.73
C THR A 566 -12.50 16.51 -10.36
N GLY A 567 -13.19 17.27 -11.22
CA GLY A 567 -12.61 18.44 -11.91
C GLY A 567 -11.62 18.09 -13.03
N ALA A 568 -11.39 16.81 -13.34
CA ALA A 568 -10.55 16.42 -14.47
C ALA A 568 -11.14 16.90 -15.80
N THR A 569 -10.31 17.54 -16.61
CA THR A 569 -10.62 18.08 -17.94
C THR A 569 -10.03 17.18 -19.04
N ARG A 570 -10.18 17.58 -20.31
CA ARG A 570 -9.58 16.88 -21.45
C ARG A 570 -8.04 16.93 -21.43
N LEU A 571 -7.40 15.80 -21.74
CA LEU A 571 -5.99 15.73 -22.12
C LEU A 571 -5.83 15.95 -23.62
N PHE A 572 -4.83 16.71 -24.04
CA PHE A 572 -4.42 16.86 -25.44
C PHE A 572 -3.06 16.21 -25.65
N VAL A 573 -2.87 15.58 -26.81
CA VAL A 573 -1.68 14.80 -27.13
C VAL A 573 -1.14 15.21 -28.50
N TYR A 574 0.18 15.30 -28.61
CA TYR A 574 0.90 15.47 -29.88
C TYR A 574 2.11 14.56 -29.94
N GLY A 575 2.30 13.86 -31.06
CA GLY A 575 3.47 13.02 -31.26
C GLY A 575 4.00 13.05 -32.69
N VAL A 576 5.30 12.82 -32.84
CA VAL A 576 6.03 12.80 -34.11
C VAL A 576 6.97 11.61 -34.16
N PHE A 577 6.86 10.81 -35.21
CA PHE A 577 7.73 9.68 -35.51
C PHE A 577 8.93 10.11 -36.36
N ASP A 578 10.05 9.39 -36.24
CA ASP A 578 11.24 9.59 -37.08
C ASP A 578 11.30 8.67 -38.32
N ALA A 579 10.36 7.74 -38.44
CA ALA A 579 10.22 6.83 -39.58
C ALA A 579 9.06 7.26 -40.51
N PRO A 580 9.23 7.17 -41.85
CA PRO A 580 8.16 7.49 -42.80
C PRO A 580 6.95 6.56 -42.66
N VAL A 581 5.75 7.14 -42.66
CA VAL A 581 4.48 6.40 -42.65
C VAL A 581 4.17 5.85 -44.05
N THR A 582 3.83 4.56 -44.14
CA THR A 582 3.46 3.86 -45.37
C THR A 582 1.97 3.53 -45.46
N SER A 583 1.29 3.38 -44.32
CA SER A 583 -0.14 3.14 -44.23
C SER A 583 -0.69 3.67 -42.90
N SER A 584 -1.95 4.07 -42.88
CA SER A 584 -2.63 4.60 -41.69
C SER A 584 -4.12 4.34 -41.74
N GLY A 585 -4.75 4.18 -40.58
CA GLY A 585 -6.20 4.15 -40.44
C GLY A 585 -6.63 4.45 -39.01
N SER A 586 -7.74 5.16 -38.83
CA SER A 586 -8.27 5.52 -37.52
C SER A 586 -9.79 5.59 -37.51
N GLU A 587 -10.39 5.23 -36.38
CA GLU A 587 -11.80 5.39 -36.07
C GLU A 587 -11.95 5.87 -34.62
N GLY A 588 -12.46 7.08 -34.42
CA GLY A 588 -12.50 7.72 -33.11
C GLY A 588 -11.10 7.97 -32.54
N VAL A 589 -10.77 7.33 -31.43
CA VAL A 589 -9.45 7.38 -30.76
C VAL A 589 -8.58 6.16 -31.04
N SER A 590 -9.16 5.11 -31.66
CA SER A 590 -8.42 3.91 -32.02
C SER A 590 -7.86 4.04 -33.45
N GLY A 591 -6.65 3.56 -33.68
CA GLY A 591 -6.05 3.63 -35.01
C GLY A 591 -4.68 2.97 -35.09
N HIS A 592 -4.04 3.08 -36.25
CA HIS A 592 -2.66 2.62 -36.44
C HIS A 592 -1.91 3.50 -37.44
N LEU A 593 -0.59 3.54 -37.27
CA LEU A 593 0.38 3.97 -38.27
C LEU A 593 1.33 2.81 -38.56
N ARG A 594 1.65 2.62 -39.84
CA ARG A 594 2.62 1.64 -40.32
C ARG A 594 3.80 2.38 -40.94
N PHE A 595 5.01 1.85 -40.75
CA PHE A 595 6.25 2.57 -41.03
C PHE A 595 7.16 1.81 -41.99
N SER A 596 8.05 2.55 -42.64
CA SER A 596 9.29 2.00 -43.23
C SER A 596 10.42 2.21 -42.21
N ALA A 597 10.71 1.18 -41.40
CA ALA A 597 11.60 1.27 -40.23
C ALA A 597 13.12 1.22 -40.56
N GLY A 598 13.50 1.33 -41.84
CA GLY A 598 14.91 1.32 -42.25
C GLY A 598 15.66 0.01 -41.96
N GLU A 599 16.98 0.04 -42.15
CA GLU A 599 17.86 -1.13 -41.94
C GLU A 599 18.04 -1.51 -40.48
N ASP A 600 17.97 -0.54 -39.56
CA ASP A 600 18.08 -0.77 -38.11
C ASP A 600 16.74 -1.15 -37.46
N ARG A 601 15.67 -1.23 -38.27
CA ARG A 601 14.31 -1.66 -37.90
C ARG A 601 13.79 -0.94 -36.66
N THR A 602 14.13 0.34 -36.52
CA THR A 602 13.82 1.13 -35.35
C THR A 602 12.87 2.27 -35.70
N VAL A 603 11.83 2.46 -34.90
CA VAL A 603 10.90 3.58 -34.98
C VAL A 603 10.94 4.33 -33.66
N GLY A 604 11.40 5.58 -33.70
CA GLY A 604 11.40 6.52 -32.59
C GLY A 604 10.14 7.39 -32.61
N LEU A 605 9.59 7.64 -31.42
CA LEU A 605 8.46 8.54 -31.19
C LEU A 605 8.85 9.58 -30.14
N ARG A 606 8.65 10.86 -30.44
CA ARG A 606 8.61 11.92 -29.43
C ARG A 606 7.14 12.31 -29.21
N ILE A 607 6.67 12.25 -27.98
CA ILE A 607 5.27 12.50 -27.62
C ILE A 607 5.20 13.47 -26.43
N ALA A 608 4.23 14.39 -26.44
CA ALA A 608 3.93 15.26 -25.31
C ALA A 608 2.42 15.41 -25.11
N THR A 609 2.05 15.78 -23.89
CA THR A 609 0.67 16.05 -23.50
C THR A 609 0.50 17.48 -22.97
N SER A 610 -0.76 17.90 -22.85
CA SER A 610 -1.17 19.17 -22.26
C SER A 610 -2.60 19.08 -21.72
N LEU A 611 -2.94 19.83 -20.68
CA LEU A 611 -4.31 20.04 -20.22
C LEU A 611 -4.93 21.32 -20.78
N ILE A 612 -4.15 22.15 -21.48
CA ILE A 612 -4.60 23.42 -22.06
C ILE A 612 -5.04 23.25 -23.52
N SER A 613 -4.19 22.70 -24.39
CA SER A 613 -4.47 22.59 -25.82
C SER A 613 -3.47 21.71 -26.58
N VAL A 614 -3.81 21.34 -27.82
CA VAL A 614 -2.88 20.70 -28.76
C VAL A 614 -1.67 21.59 -29.05
N ASP A 615 -1.86 22.90 -29.18
CA ASP A 615 -0.74 23.82 -29.44
C ASP A 615 0.22 23.91 -28.25
N GLN A 616 -0.31 23.85 -27.03
CA GLN A 616 0.51 23.74 -25.83
C GLN A 616 1.22 22.38 -25.75
N ALA A 617 0.60 21.27 -26.14
CA ALA A 617 1.28 19.96 -26.23
C ALA A 617 2.45 19.98 -27.24
N LYS A 618 2.26 20.59 -28.42
CA LYS A 618 3.35 20.83 -29.40
C LYS A 618 4.50 21.63 -28.80
N LYS A 619 4.16 22.65 -28.02
CA LYS A 619 5.14 23.51 -27.35
C LYS A 619 5.90 22.76 -26.26
N ASN A 620 5.21 22.00 -25.41
CA ASN A 620 5.83 21.15 -24.39
C ASN A 620 6.84 20.19 -25.04
N LEU A 621 6.46 19.57 -26.17
CA LEU A 621 7.37 18.70 -26.93
C LEU A 621 8.62 19.44 -27.43
N ALA A 622 8.43 20.64 -27.99
CA ALA A 622 9.53 21.44 -28.53
C ALA A 622 10.48 21.95 -27.45
N ASP A 623 9.96 22.28 -26.26
CA ASP A 623 10.74 22.78 -25.13
C ASP A 623 11.53 21.65 -24.42
N GLU A 624 10.90 20.49 -24.20
CA GLU A 624 11.49 19.39 -23.41
C GLU A 624 12.31 18.42 -24.27
N ILE A 625 11.81 18.08 -25.46
CA ILE A 625 12.44 17.14 -26.40
C ILE A 625 12.49 17.74 -27.82
N PRO A 626 13.33 18.77 -28.06
CA PRO A 626 13.51 19.38 -29.37
C PRO A 626 13.87 18.34 -30.46
N GLN A 627 13.51 18.62 -31.70
CA GLN A 627 13.89 17.79 -32.85
C GLN A 627 15.42 17.55 -32.88
N GLY A 628 15.83 16.31 -33.14
CA GLY A 628 17.24 15.89 -33.12
C GLY A 628 17.77 15.50 -31.73
N THR A 629 16.98 15.61 -30.67
CA THR A 629 17.35 15.05 -29.35
C THR A 629 17.45 13.52 -29.44
N ARG A 630 18.52 12.95 -28.88
CA ARG A 630 18.73 11.48 -28.84
C ARG A 630 18.05 10.86 -27.62
N PHE A 631 17.56 9.63 -27.75
CA PHE A 631 16.93 8.85 -26.66
C PHE A 631 17.77 8.83 -25.38
N GLU A 632 19.06 8.51 -25.51
CA GLU A 632 20.00 8.45 -24.38
C GLU A 632 20.07 9.78 -23.62
N ARG A 633 19.95 10.92 -24.32
CA ARG A 633 19.99 12.23 -23.66
C ARG A 633 18.75 12.51 -22.81
N VAL A 634 17.57 12.03 -23.23
CA VAL A 634 16.33 12.14 -22.44
C VAL A 634 16.45 11.26 -21.21
N LYS A 635 16.87 10.00 -21.40
CA LYS A 635 17.14 9.05 -20.32
C LYS A 635 18.13 9.59 -19.29
N ASP A 636 19.26 10.12 -19.76
CA ASP A 636 20.33 10.63 -18.90
C ASP A 636 19.90 11.87 -18.09
N ARG A 637 19.04 12.73 -18.66
CA ARG A 637 18.46 13.88 -17.92
C ARG A 637 17.54 13.43 -16.81
N ALA A 638 16.63 12.47 -17.09
CA ALA A 638 15.77 11.89 -16.07
C ALA A 638 16.58 11.18 -14.99
N ARG A 639 17.62 10.42 -15.38
CA ARG A 639 18.54 9.76 -14.45
C ARG A 639 19.24 10.76 -13.54
N ALA A 640 19.76 11.85 -14.10
CA ALA A 640 20.43 12.89 -13.33
C ALA A 640 19.48 13.57 -12.32
N ALA A 641 18.23 13.84 -12.70
CA ALA A 641 17.22 14.39 -11.79
C ALA A 641 16.92 13.45 -10.62
N TRP A 642 16.85 12.14 -10.88
CA TRP A 642 16.70 11.15 -9.82
C TRP A 642 17.94 11.01 -8.96
N ASP A 643 19.13 10.88 -9.56
CA ASP A 643 20.38 10.72 -8.80
C ASP A 643 20.67 11.92 -7.88
N ASP A 644 20.29 13.14 -8.27
CA ASP A 644 20.40 14.33 -7.42
C ASP A 644 19.53 14.22 -6.15
N LEU A 645 18.29 13.74 -6.29
CA LEU A 645 17.40 13.52 -5.15
C LEU A 645 17.79 12.31 -4.31
N LEU A 646 18.05 11.17 -4.96
CA LEU A 646 18.39 9.92 -4.29
C LEU A 646 19.74 10.03 -3.57
N GLY A 647 20.67 10.81 -4.13
CA GLY A 647 21.96 11.13 -3.53
C GLY A 647 21.89 11.94 -2.25
N LYS A 648 20.71 12.44 -1.85
CA LYS A 648 20.53 13.09 -0.54
C LYS A 648 20.70 12.14 0.64
N VAL A 649 20.61 10.82 0.43
CA VAL A 649 20.77 9.83 1.50
C VAL A 649 21.76 8.76 1.05
N GLU A 650 22.91 8.72 1.71
CA GLU A 650 23.92 7.68 1.51
C GLU A 650 24.01 6.77 2.74
N VAL A 651 24.20 5.47 2.53
CA VAL A 651 24.23 4.48 3.63
C VAL A 651 25.41 3.52 3.51
N GLU A 652 25.91 3.08 4.66
CA GLU A 652 26.95 2.05 4.80
C GLU A 652 26.45 0.87 5.64
N GLY A 653 26.86 -0.35 5.26
CA GLY A 653 26.40 -1.58 5.90
C GLY A 653 25.05 -2.09 5.37
N ALA A 654 24.57 -1.56 4.25
CA ALA A 654 23.38 -2.04 3.55
C ALA A 654 23.72 -3.22 2.63
N ASN A 655 22.86 -4.23 2.57
CA ASN A 655 22.87 -5.23 1.51
C ASN A 655 22.13 -4.70 0.25
N ARG A 656 22.11 -5.47 -0.84
CA ARG A 656 21.47 -5.06 -2.09
C ARG A 656 19.98 -4.83 -1.99
N ASP A 657 19.24 -5.73 -1.33
CA ASP A 657 17.81 -5.56 -1.10
C ASP A 657 17.52 -4.27 -0.31
N GLN A 658 18.29 -3.99 0.74
CA GLN A 658 18.16 -2.76 1.51
C GLN A 658 18.47 -1.50 0.68
N LEU A 659 19.45 -1.55 -0.24
CA LEU A 659 19.69 -0.45 -1.18
C LEU A 659 18.53 -0.30 -2.18
N THR A 660 18.00 -1.40 -2.71
CA THR A 660 16.81 -1.39 -3.57
C THR A 660 15.61 -0.80 -2.83
N THR A 661 15.34 -1.23 -1.59
CA THR A 661 14.25 -0.71 -0.75
C THR A 661 14.42 0.77 -0.47
N LEU A 662 15.61 1.21 -0.02
CA LEU A 662 15.89 2.61 0.27
C LEU A 662 15.64 3.52 -0.95
N TYR A 663 16.25 3.19 -2.10
CA TYR A 663 16.16 4.05 -3.28
C TYR A 663 14.82 3.91 -4.01
N SER A 664 14.14 2.77 -3.91
CA SER A 664 12.75 2.65 -4.39
C SER A 664 11.77 3.44 -3.52
N SER A 665 11.98 3.46 -2.21
CA SER A 665 11.18 4.27 -1.29
C SER A 665 11.40 5.77 -1.51
N LEU A 666 12.64 6.22 -1.68
CA LEU A 666 12.91 7.61 -2.06
C LEU A 666 12.30 7.95 -3.43
N TYR A 667 12.36 7.04 -4.40
CA TYR A 667 11.69 7.22 -5.68
C TYR A 667 10.17 7.43 -5.51
N ARG A 668 9.47 6.54 -4.79
CA ARG A 668 8.02 6.64 -4.56
C ARG A 668 7.63 7.90 -3.79
N LEU A 669 8.43 8.28 -2.80
CA LEU A 669 8.25 9.52 -2.03
C LEU A 669 8.21 10.77 -2.92
N TYR A 670 8.97 10.81 -4.02
CA TYR A 670 9.06 11.98 -4.90
C TYR A 670 8.27 11.82 -6.22
N LEU A 671 7.35 10.86 -6.32
CA LEU A 671 6.39 10.78 -7.44
C LEU A 671 5.23 11.77 -7.29
N TYR A 672 4.67 11.84 -6.10
CA TYR A 672 3.51 12.65 -5.76
C TYR A 672 3.91 13.81 -4.85
N PRO A 673 3.12 14.89 -4.75
CA PRO A 673 2.07 15.29 -5.70
C PRO A 673 2.66 15.56 -7.09
N ASN A 674 1.84 15.43 -8.13
CA ASN A 674 2.21 15.74 -9.51
C ASN A 674 2.07 17.24 -9.79
N SER A 675 2.94 17.80 -10.63
CA SER A 675 2.71 19.12 -11.23
C SER A 675 1.46 19.10 -12.11
N GLY A 676 0.62 20.13 -11.99
CA GLY A 676 -0.57 20.33 -12.82
C GLY A 676 -0.52 21.61 -13.65
N PHE A 677 0.67 22.18 -13.89
CA PHE A 677 0.88 23.44 -14.60
C PHE A 677 1.85 23.28 -15.76
N GLU A 678 1.78 24.19 -16.73
CA GLU A 678 2.54 24.14 -17.97
C GLU A 678 3.23 25.49 -18.23
N ASN A 679 4.33 25.50 -19.00
CA ASN A 679 4.96 26.75 -19.43
C ASN A 679 4.35 27.28 -20.73
N THR A 680 3.47 28.28 -20.64
CA THR A 680 2.87 28.97 -21.80
C THR A 680 3.74 30.10 -22.35
N GLY A 681 4.79 30.50 -21.61
CA GLY A 681 5.80 31.48 -22.02
C GLY A 681 6.90 30.87 -22.89
N THR A 682 8.13 31.42 -22.89
CA THR A 682 9.28 30.77 -23.56
C THR A 682 10.16 30.08 -22.54
N THR A 683 11.09 29.21 -22.95
CA THR A 683 12.09 28.62 -22.03
C THR A 683 12.96 29.70 -21.36
N SER A 684 13.27 30.80 -22.07
CA SER A 684 14.04 31.93 -21.54
C SER A 684 13.24 32.88 -20.64
N ARG A 685 11.90 32.89 -20.77
CA ARG A 685 10.97 33.76 -20.04
C ARG A 685 9.71 32.94 -19.74
N PRO A 686 9.76 32.04 -18.74
CA PRO A 686 8.66 31.13 -18.48
C PRO A 686 7.45 31.90 -17.96
N ARG A 687 6.26 31.43 -18.33
CA ARG A 687 4.98 31.84 -17.75
C ARG A 687 4.23 30.57 -17.39
N HIS A 688 4.13 30.29 -16.10
CA HIS A 688 3.44 29.09 -15.62
C HIS A 688 1.94 29.37 -15.54
N GLN A 689 1.16 28.51 -16.20
CA GLN A 689 -0.29 28.55 -16.17
C GLN A 689 -0.86 27.14 -16.09
N TYR A 690 -2.10 26.99 -15.63
CA TYR A 690 -2.76 25.70 -15.56
C TYR A 690 -4.22 25.80 -15.99
N ALA A 691 -4.76 24.68 -16.48
CA ALA A 691 -6.19 24.47 -16.66
C ALA A 691 -6.80 24.08 -15.30
N SER A 692 -7.65 24.93 -14.75
CA SER A 692 -8.10 24.75 -13.37
C SER A 692 -9.13 23.64 -13.20
N PRO A 693 -8.89 22.68 -12.28
CA PRO A 693 -9.89 21.72 -11.83
C PRO A 693 -10.71 22.23 -10.62
N PHE A 694 -10.43 23.44 -10.13
CA PHE A 694 -11.01 24.02 -8.91
C PHE A 694 -12.05 25.11 -9.19
N SER A 695 -12.09 25.61 -10.43
CA SER A 695 -13.09 26.57 -10.92
C SER A 695 -14.07 25.90 -11.88
N PRO A 696 -15.31 26.42 -11.98
CA PRO A 696 -16.20 26.07 -13.09
C PRO A 696 -15.54 26.33 -14.44
N MET A 697 -15.82 25.46 -15.41
CA MET A 697 -15.38 25.65 -16.79
C MET A 697 -15.99 26.94 -17.38
N THR A 698 -15.22 27.63 -18.20
CA THR A 698 -15.63 28.88 -18.87
C THR A 698 -16.30 28.64 -20.23
N GLY A 699 -16.23 27.41 -20.74
CA GLY A 699 -16.87 26.93 -21.95
C GLY A 699 -16.72 25.41 -22.08
N PRO A 700 -17.22 24.79 -23.15
CA PRO A 700 -17.00 23.37 -23.42
C PRO A 700 -15.59 23.10 -23.93
N ASP A 701 -15.08 21.89 -23.72
CA ASP A 701 -13.86 21.41 -24.39
C ASP A 701 -14.10 21.28 -25.90
N THR A 702 -13.08 21.62 -26.70
CA THR A 702 -13.02 21.35 -28.14
C THR A 702 -11.99 20.25 -28.40
N PRO A 703 -11.93 19.64 -29.60
CA PRO A 703 -10.89 18.66 -29.93
C PRO A 703 -9.45 19.19 -29.77
N THR A 704 -9.25 20.51 -29.75
CA THR A 704 -7.90 21.13 -29.74
C THR A 704 -7.61 22.02 -28.54
N ARG A 705 -8.60 22.33 -27.70
CA ARG A 705 -8.46 23.27 -26.58
C ARG A 705 -9.44 23.00 -25.45
N THR A 706 -8.99 23.15 -24.20
CA THR A 706 -9.86 22.98 -23.02
C THR A 706 -10.86 24.13 -22.85
N GLY A 707 -12.00 23.83 -22.25
CA GLY A 707 -12.99 24.78 -21.76
C GLY A 707 -12.73 25.25 -20.32
N ALA A 708 -11.74 24.67 -19.63
CA ALA A 708 -11.34 25.06 -18.28
C ALA A 708 -10.87 26.52 -18.22
N LYS A 709 -11.01 27.13 -17.04
CA LYS A 709 -10.41 28.44 -16.77
C LYS A 709 -8.89 28.30 -16.74
N ILE A 710 -8.19 29.09 -17.55
CA ILE A 710 -6.72 29.15 -17.50
C ILE A 710 -6.28 30.17 -16.45
N VAL A 711 -5.42 29.75 -15.53
CA VAL A 711 -4.99 30.56 -14.38
C VAL A 711 -3.47 30.67 -14.36
N ASP A 712 -2.95 31.85 -14.01
CA ASP A 712 -1.53 32.08 -13.80
C ASP A 712 -1.07 31.45 -12.47
N GLY A 713 0.07 30.76 -12.49
CA GLY A 713 0.69 30.15 -11.32
C GLY A 713 1.06 28.68 -11.51
N LYS A 714 1.56 28.09 -10.44
CA LYS A 714 1.85 26.66 -10.34
C LYS A 714 0.81 26.01 -9.44
N VAL A 715 0.35 24.82 -9.83
CA VAL A 715 -0.57 24.01 -9.04
C VAL A 715 -0.06 22.59 -8.96
N TYR A 716 -0.31 21.93 -7.83
CA TYR A 716 0.04 20.53 -7.59
C TYR A 716 -1.22 19.76 -7.24
N VAL A 717 -1.29 18.50 -7.69
CA VAL A 717 -2.46 17.62 -7.60
C VAL A 717 -2.03 16.18 -7.29
N ASN A 718 -2.97 15.24 -7.13
CA ASN A 718 -2.68 13.83 -6.83
C ASN A 718 -2.02 13.63 -5.45
N ASN A 719 -2.75 13.97 -4.39
CA ASN A 719 -2.28 13.77 -3.01
C ASN A 719 -3.44 13.52 -2.05
N GLY A 720 -3.32 12.47 -1.25
CA GLY A 720 -4.11 12.22 -0.05
C GLY A 720 -3.43 12.80 1.19
N PHE A 721 -3.98 13.86 1.76
CA PHE A 721 -3.41 14.42 2.99
C PHE A 721 -3.65 13.53 4.18
N TRP A 722 -4.74 12.74 4.20
CA TRP A 722 -4.98 11.78 5.27
C TRP A 722 -3.78 10.86 5.39
N ASP A 723 -3.19 10.38 4.30
CA ASP A 723 -1.99 9.54 4.28
C ASP A 723 -0.73 10.35 4.60
N THR A 724 -0.42 11.29 3.69
CA THR A 724 0.91 11.88 3.53
C THR A 724 1.35 12.79 4.68
N TYR A 725 0.43 13.30 5.51
CA TYR A 725 0.81 14.18 6.62
C TYR A 725 1.73 13.50 7.63
N ARG A 726 1.62 12.18 7.78
CA ARG A 726 2.32 11.41 8.81
C ARG A 726 3.83 11.40 8.57
N THR A 727 4.27 11.18 7.33
CA THR A 727 5.68 10.92 7.02
C THR A 727 6.17 11.64 5.78
N THR A 728 5.37 11.72 4.71
CA THR A 728 5.75 12.34 3.42
C THR A 728 6.06 13.84 3.55
N TRP A 729 5.15 14.64 4.11
CA TRP A 729 5.38 16.08 4.29
C TRP A 729 6.54 16.41 5.25
N PRO A 730 6.72 15.68 6.37
CA PRO A 730 7.94 15.77 7.18
C PRO A 730 9.22 15.47 6.42
N ALA A 731 9.20 14.51 5.48
CA ALA A 731 10.36 14.16 4.67
C ALA A 731 10.69 15.30 3.68
N TYR A 732 9.71 15.86 2.99
CA TYR A 732 9.92 17.04 2.13
C TYR A 732 10.50 18.22 2.92
N SER A 733 9.95 18.50 4.10
CA SER A 733 10.40 19.60 4.95
C SER A 733 11.84 19.42 5.45
N LEU A 734 12.35 18.19 5.51
CA LEU A 734 13.72 17.89 5.93
C LEU A 734 14.71 17.83 4.77
N LEU A 735 14.36 17.12 3.69
CA LEU A 735 15.28 16.76 2.61
C LEU A 735 15.30 17.80 1.48
N THR A 736 14.15 18.43 1.23
CA THR A 736 13.91 19.35 0.11
C THR A 736 12.99 20.51 0.53
N PRO A 737 13.32 21.28 1.59
CA PRO A 737 12.45 22.33 2.11
C PRO A 737 12.06 23.39 1.08
N ALA A 738 12.93 23.77 0.13
CA ALA A 738 12.56 24.73 -0.92
C ALA A 738 11.47 24.17 -1.84
N LYS A 739 11.60 22.91 -2.26
CA LYS A 739 10.54 22.24 -3.02
C LYS A 739 9.27 22.08 -2.18
N ALA A 740 9.39 21.72 -0.90
CA ALA A 740 8.25 21.61 0.01
C ALA A 740 7.43 22.92 0.03
N GLY A 741 8.08 24.07 0.14
CA GLY A 741 7.42 25.39 0.09
C GLY A 741 6.66 25.62 -1.22
N GLU A 742 7.28 25.29 -2.36
CA GLU A 742 6.63 25.37 -3.67
C GLU A 742 5.39 24.46 -3.77
N LEU A 743 5.47 23.24 -3.23
CA LEU A 743 4.34 22.30 -3.19
C LEU A 743 3.20 22.87 -2.34
N VAL A 744 3.50 23.39 -1.15
CA VAL A 744 2.51 24.04 -0.27
C VAL A 744 1.83 25.20 -1.00
N ASP A 745 2.59 26.08 -1.66
CA ASP A 745 2.04 27.21 -2.39
C ASP A 745 1.09 26.78 -3.53
N GLY A 746 1.36 25.65 -4.18
CA GLY A 746 0.45 25.08 -5.18
C GLY A 746 -0.87 24.57 -4.60
N PHE A 747 -0.87 24.04 -3.37
CA PHE A 747 -2.12 23.71 -2.66
C PHE A 747 -2.83 24.96 -2.11
N VAL A 748 -2.08 25.96 -1.63
CA VAL A 748 -2.63 27.27 -1.25
C VAL A 748 -3.27 27.97 -2.45
N GLN A 749 -2.74 27.77 -3.65
CA GLN A 749 -3.34 28.27 -4.88
C GLN A 749 -4.76 27.69 -5.11
N GLN A 750 -5.01 26.42 -4.74
CA GLN A 750 -6.36 25.84 -4.76
C GLN A 750 -7.31 26.64 -3.87
N TYR A 751 -6.86 27.02 -2.66
CA TYR A 751 -7.64 27.85 -1.74
C TYR A 751 -7.90 29.25 -2.30
N LYS A 752 -6.88 29.90 -2.85
CA LYS A 752 -7.01 31.24 -3.45
C LYS A 752 -8.02 31.26 -4.60
N GLU A 753 -8.13 30.14 -5.31
CA GLU A 753 -9.02 30.01 -6.47
C GLU A 753 -10.41 29.48 -6.12
N GLY A 754 -10.49 28.27 -5.56
CA GLY A 754 -11.74 27.54 -5.28
C GLY A 754 -12.22 27.67 -3.83
N GLY A 755 -11.48 28.39 -2.99
CA GLY A 755 -11.87 28.70 -1.61
C GLY A 755 -11.59 27.60 -0.58
N TRP A 756 -10.99 26.48 -0.99
CA TRP A 756 -10.63 25.34 -0.13
C TRP A 756 -9.34 24.69 -0.62
N ILE A 757 -8.66 23.95 0.25
CA ILE A 757 -7.58 23.03 -0.14
C ILE A 757 -8.20 21.63 -0.20
N SER A 758 -7.88 20.86 -1.25
CA SER A 758 -8.32 19.47 -1.34
C SER A 758 -7.84 18.64 -0.15
N ARG A 759 -8.74 17.83 0.43
CA ARG A 759 -8.37 16.78 1.40
C ARG A 759 -7.68 15.61 0.68
N TRP A 760 -8.33 15.19 -0.40
CA TRP A 760 -7.80 14.29 -1.42
C TRP A 760 -7.91 14.99 -2.77
N SER A 761 -6.79 15.06 -3.49
CA SER A 761 -6.72 15.68 -4.82
C SER A 761 -6.54 14.62 -5.90
N SER A 762 -7.44 14.56 -6.88
CA SER A 762 -7.22 13.88 -8.17
C SER A 762 -8.19 14.40 -9.25
N PRO A 763 -7.81 15.41 -10.05
CA PRO A 763 -6.97 16.51 -9.61
C PRO A 763 -7.72 17.49 -8.68
N GLY A 764 -9.05 17.52 -8.69
CA GLY A 764 -9.90 18.44 -7.93
C GLY A 764 -10.23 17.98 -6.50
N TYR A 765 -11.41 18.33 -5.99
CA TYR A 765 -11.86 18.04 -4.62
C TYR A 765 -12.55 16.67 -4.51
N ALA A 766 -11.79 15.57 -4.41
CA ALA A 766 -12.36 14.24 -4.24
C ALA A 766 -12.86 14.02 -2.80
N ASP A 767 -14.04 13.40 -2.64
CA ASP A 767 -14.60 13.06 -1.33
C ASP A 767 -14.13 11.67 -0.87
N LEU A 768 -12.91 11.60 -0.34
CA LEU A 768 -12.30 10.37 0.18
C LEU A 768 -11.61 10.64 1.52
N MET A 769 -11.57 9.61 2.39
CA MET A 769 -10.96 9.62 3.72
C MET A 769 -11.50 10.70 4.66
N THR A 770 -10.90 10.79 5.86
CA THR A 770 -11.26 11.75 6.93
C THR A 770 -10.16 12.78 7.19
N GLY A 771 -10.47 13.81 8.00
CA GLY A 771 -9.51 14.84 8.40
C GLY A 771 -9.24 15.92 7.34
N THR A 772 -8.65 17.04 7.78
CA THR A 772 -8.16 18.13 6.91
C THR A 772 -6.65 18.25 7.04
N SER A 773 -5.95 17.12 6.88
CA SER A 773 -4.56 16.94 7.33
C SER A 773 -3.50 17.80 6.63
N SER A 774 -3.87 18.58 5.61
CA SER A 774 -3.05 19.68 5.10
C SER A 774 -2.81 20.76 6.18
N ASP A 775 -3.76 20.96 7.10
CA ASP A 775 -3.65 21.91 8.20
C ASP A 775 -2.40 21.63 9.06
N VAL A 776 -2.23 20.38 9.52
CA VAL A 776 -1.08 19.99 10.35
C VAL A 776 0.21 19.83 9.53
N ALA A 777 0.12 19.35 8.28
CA ALA A 777 1.28 19.21 7.40
C ALA A 777 1.95 20.57 7.12
N PHE A 778 1.15 21.59 6.78
CA PHE A 778 1.68 22.93 6.47
C PHE A 778 2.08 23.68 7.73
N ALA A 779 1.37 23.48 8.84
CA ALA A 779 1.82 23.98 10.14
C ALA A 779 3.20 23.42 10.50
N ASP A 780 3.42 22.12 10.32
CA ASP A 780 4.71 21.46 10.58
C ASP A 780 5.83 22.02 9.69
N ALA A 781 5.57 22.18 8.39
CA ALA A 781 6.51 22.83 7.47
C ALA A 781 6.87 24.25 7.93
N TYR A 782 5.87 25.05 8.32
CA TYR A 782 6.09 26.44 8.77
C TYR A 782 6.92 26.52 10.05
N VAL A 783 6.62 25.69 11.06
CA VAL A 783 7.40 25.70 12.31
C VAL A 783 8.83 25.20 12.12
N LYS A 784 9.08 24.40 11.07
CA LYS A 784 10.41 23.95 10.64
C LYS A 784 11.16 24.98 9.78
N GLY A 785 10.52 26.09 9.43
CA GLY A 785 11.14 27.19 8.69
C GLY A 785 11.08 27.06 7.17
N VAL A 786 10.19 26.23 6.63
CA VAL A 786 9.90 26.18 5.20
C VAL A 786 9.23 27.49 4.77
N ASP A 787 9.67 28.08 3.65
CA ASP A 787 9.16 29.35 3.13
C ASP A 787 8.02 29.13 2.13
N PHE A 788 6.87 29.78 2.36
CA PHE A 788 5.66 29.74 1.55
C PHE A 788 4.67 30.83 2.04
N ASP A 789 3.50 30.97 1.39
CA ASP A 789 2.42 31.88 1.84
C ASP A 789 1.70 31.36 3.09
N ALA A 790 2.36 31.49 4.22
CA ALA A 790 1.90 31.01 5.53
C ALA A 790 0.60 31.67 6.02
N GLU A 791 0.35 32.93 5.66
CA GLU A 791 -0.91 33.58 6.05
C GLU A 791 -2.09 32.97 5.29
N ALA A 792 -1.97 32.76 3.98
CA ALA A 792 -3.04 32.12 3.20
C ALA A 792 -3.27 30.66 3.59
N ALA A 793 -2.20 29.90 3.84
CA ALA A 793 -2.31 28.53 4.35
C ALA A 793 -3.03 28.48 5.71
N TYR A 794 -2.72 29.41 6.62
CA TYR A 794 -3.40 29.52 7.91
C TYR A 794 -4.88 29.90 7.76
N GLU A 795 -5.24 30.84 6.87
CA GLU A 795 -6.64 31.17 6.62
C GLU A 795 -7.43 29.99 6.03
N ALA A 796 -6.81 29.17 5.18
CA ALA A 796 -7.43 27.95 4.65
C ALA A 796 -7.72 26.94 5.77
N ALA A 797 -6.74 26.68 6.63
CA ALA A 797 -6.91 25.77 7.75
C ALA A 797 -7.88 26.31 8.81
N LEU A 798 -7.89 27.63 9.05
CA LEU A 798 -8.89 28.28 9.89
C LEU A 798 -10.30 28.07 9.34
N LYS A 799 -10.48 28.18 8.02
CA LYS A 799 -11.78 27.94 7.37
C LYS A 799 -12.23 26.49 7.57
N ASN A 800 -11.34 25.51 7.35
CA ASN A 800 -11.59 24.08 7.64
C ASN A 800 -12.08 23.86 9.07
N ALA A 801 -11.46 24.55 10.01
CA ALA A 801 -11.66 24.39 11.44
C ALA A 801 -12.86 25.16 12.02
N THR A 802 -13.48 26.08 11.27
CA THR A 802 -14.48 27.03 11.82
C THR A 802 -15.74 27.21 10.98
N VAL A 803 -15.80 26.64 9.77
CA VAL A 803 -16.89 26.86 8.83
C VAL A 803 -17.53 25.54 8.44
N VAL A 804 -18.85 25.54 8.31
CA VAL A 804 -19.60 24.40 7.76
C VAL A 804 -19.31 24.26 6.27
N PRO A 805 -18.78 23.11 5.80
CA PRO A 805 -18.46 22.95 4.40
C PRO A 805 -19.75 22.93 3.55
N PRO A 806 -19.72 23.56 2.37
CA PRO A 806 -20.89 23.62 1.48
C PRO A 806 -21.23 22.29 0.77
N TRP A 807 -20.29 21.33 0.72
CA TRP A 807 -20.48 19.97 0.20
C TRP A 807 -19.41 19.04 0.79
N SER A 808 -19.57 17.72 0.63
CA SER A 808 -18.77 16.72 1.35
C SER A 808 -17.30 16.63 0.95
N GLY A 809 -16.93 17.01 -0.27
CA GLY A 809 -15.55 16.96 -0.79
C GLY A 809 -14.56 17.99 -0.22
N VAL A 810 -15.01 18.91 0.64
CA VAL A 810 -14.16 19.98 1.23
C VAL A 810 -14.42 20.16 2.72
N GLY A 811 -13.48 20.79 3.44
CA GLY A 811 -13.62 21.10 4.86
C GLY A 811 -13.83 19.88 5.77
N ARG A 812 -14.22 20.12 7.03
CA ARG A 812 -14.48 19.05 8.00
C ARG A 812 -15.96 18.68 8.00
N LYS A 813 -16.28 17.39 7.92
CA LYS A 813 -17.68 16.91 8.02
C LYS A 813 -18.17 17.04 9.47
N GLY A 814 -19.47 17.32 9.65
CA GLY A 814 -20.10 17.46 10.98
C GLY A 814 -19.83 18.80 11.68
N MET A 815 -19.34 19.82 10.97
CA MET A 815 -19.07 21.16 11.51
C MET A 815 -20.33 21.91 11.95
N GLU A 816 -21.51 21.40 11.61
CA GLU A 816 -22.80 21.97 12.01
C GLU A 816 -22.96 22.00 13.53
N THR A 817 -22.44 20.98 14.23
CA THR A 817 -22.60 20.79 15.68
C THR A 817 -21.27 20.52 16.40
N SER A 818 -20.27 19.95 15.71
CA SER A 818 -19.03 19.50 16.36
C SER A 818 -18.19 20.58 17.05
N PRO A 819 -18.16 21.87 16.62
CA PRO A 819 -17.44 22.89 17.38
C PRO A 819 -17.95 23.06 18.81
N PHE A 820 -19.26 22.84 19.01
CA PHE A 820 -19.98 23.08 20.26
C PHE A 820 -20.03 21.82 21.14
N LEU A 821 -20.31 20.67 20.53
CA LEU A 821 -20.27 19.37 21.22
C LEU A 821 -18.84 18.96 21.61
N GLY A 822 -17.84 19.48 20.88
CA GLY A 822 -16.44 19.12 21.00
C GLY A 822 -16.04 17.88 20.19
N TYR A 823 -16.99 17.21 19.51
CA TYR A 823 -16.78 16.03 18.66
C TYR A 823 -17.82 15.97 17.53
N ALA A 824 -17.49 15.31 16.41
CA ALA A 824 -18.46 14.95 15.38
C ALA A 824 -19.26 13.72 15.83
N SER A 825 -20.59 13.82 15.78
CA SER A 825 -21.47 12.79 16.34
C SER A 825 -21.58 11.55 15.44
N THR A 826 -22.20 10.49 15.97
CA THR A 826 -22.49 9.23 15.26
C THR A 826 -23.37 9.37 14.02
N GLN A 827 -24.00 10.53 13.79
CA GLN A 827 -24.71 10.85 12.53
C GLN A 827 -23.76 11.17 11.39
N THR A 828 -22.53 11.60 11.71
CA THR A 828 -21.45 11.74 10.71
C THR A 828 -20.82 10.36 10.53
N HIS A 829 -20.83 9.84 9.30
CA HIS A 829 -20.11 8.61 8.97
C HIS A 829 -18.63 8.77 9.39
N GLU A 830 -18.11 7.82 10.17
CA GLU A 830 -16.75 7.84 10.73
C GLU A 830 -16.48 9.07 11.63
N GLY A 831 -17.50 9.57 12.34
CA GLY A 831 -17.43 10.81 13.13
C GLY A 831 -16.31 10.85 14.19
N LEU A 832 -15.94 9.71 14.78
CA LEU A 832 -14.81 9.63 15.71
C LEU A 832 -13.48 9.86 14.99
N SER A 833 -13.28 9.26 13.81
CA SER A 833 -12.09 9.45 12.99
C SER A 833 -11.94 10.92 12.58
N TRP A 834 -13.03 11.55 12.12
CA TRP A 834 -13.10 12.99 11.87
C TRP A 834 -12.69 13.84 13.08
N SER A 835 -13.10 13.42 14.27
CA SER A 835 -12.81 14.13 15.51
C SER A 835 -11.33 14.01 15.90
N LEU A 836 -10.79 12.79 15.96
CA LEU A 836 -9.41 12.54 16.38
C LEU A 836 -8.39 13.16 15.41
N GLU A 837 -8.61 13.01 14.10
CA GLU A 837 -7.79 13.69 13.08
C GLU A 837 -7.98 15.22 13.16
N GLY A 838 -9.20 15.70 13.46
CA GLY A 838 -9.48 17.12 13.67
C GLY A 838 -8.65 17.74 14.80
N TYR A 839 -8.45 17.03 15.92
CA TYR A 839 -7.68 17.52 17.06
C TYR A 839 -6.17 17.61 16.77
N LEU A 840 -5.64 16.73 15.92
CA LEU A 840 -4.27 16.84 15.40
C LEU A 840 -4.10 18.09 14.55
N ASN A 841 -5.07 18.34 13.68
CA ASN A 841 -5.11 19.54 12.85
C ASN A 841 -5.24 20.83 13.67
N ASP A 842 -6.02 20.81 14.75
CA ASP A 842 -6.11 21.95 15.68
C ASP A 842 -4.81 22.22 16.42
N TYR A 843 -4.06 21.17 16.77
CA TYR A 843 -2.72 21.33 17.33
C TYR A 843 -1.78 22.02 16.34
N GLY A 844 -1.76 21.57 15.08
CA GLY A 844 -1.02 22.21 14.00
C GLY A 844 -1.39 23.68 13.86
N LEU A 845 -2.68 23.98 13.78
CA LEU A 845 -3.21 25.34 13.66
C LEU A 845 -2.78 26.22 14.84
N ALA A 846 -2.83 25.69 16.07
CA ALA A 846 -2.37 26.39 17.26
C ALA A 846 -0.86 26.69 17.24
N LYS A 847 -0.03 25.77 16.74
CA LYS A 847 1.42 25.97 16.64
C LYS A 847 1.79 26.96 15.55
N MET A 848 1.15 26.86 14.39
CA MET A 848 1.32 27.80 13.30
C MET A 848 0.88 29.21 13.69
N GLY A 849 -0.28 29.35 14.33
CA GLY A 849 -0.78 30.63 14.83
C GLY A 849 0.15 31.26 15.87
N GLN A 850 0.73 30.46 16.78
CA GLN A 850 1.75 30.96 17.72
C GLN A 850 2.98 31.50 16.99
N ALA A 851 3.47 30.79 15.98
CA ALA A 851 4.61 31.22 15.17
C ALA A 851 4.28 32.47 14.33
N LEU A 852 3.10 32.54 13.71
CA LEU A 852 2.61 33.71 12.98
C LEU A 852 2.43 34.92 13.90
N HIS A 853 1.90 34.74 15.11
CA HIS A 853 1.78 35.82 16.09
C HIS A 853 3.18 36.36 16.47
N LYS A 854 4.15 35.48 16.71
CA LYS A 854 5.53 35.91 17.00
C LYS A 854 6.10 36.79 15.87
N LYS A 855 5.81 36.47 14.61
CA LYS A 855 6.29 37.19 13.41
C LYS A 855 5.49 38.48 13.11
N THR A 856 4.17 38.43 13.14
CA THR A 856 3.28 39.50 12.66
C THR A 856 2.71 40.40 13.76
N LYS A 857 2.72 39.93 15.02
CA LYS A 857 2.08 40.57 16.19
C LYS A 857 0.56 40.79 16.05
N LYS A 858 -0.10 40.20 15.05
CA LYS A 858 -1.57 40.25 14.91
C LYS A 858 -2.21 39.52 16.10
N ALA A 859 -3.08 40.21 16.85
CA ALA A 859 -3.68 39.68 18.08
C ALA A 859 -4.54 38.43 17.84
N ARG A 860 -5.27 38.37 16.72
CA ARG A 860 -6.14 37.23 16.36
C ARG A 860 -5.44 35.89 16.44
N TYR A 861 -4.19 35.81 15.98
CA TYR A 861 -3.44 34.55 15.96
C TYR A 861 -3.17 34.04 17.37
N GLN A 862 -2.95 34.91 18.35
CA GLN A 862 -2.75 34.51 19.73
C GLN A 862 -4.04 33.95 20.34
N GLU A 863 -5.18 34.60 20.07
CA GLU A 863 -6.50 34.20 20.58
C GLU A 863 -6.96 32.86 19.97
N GLU A 864 -6.88 32.76 18.64
CA GLU A 864 -7.18 31.56 17.86
C GLU A 864 -6.28 30.40 18.29
N SER A 865 -4.97 30.64 18.46
CA SER A 865 -4.04 29.58 18.91
C SER A 865 -4.39 29.04 20.29
N ALA A 866 -4.79 29.91 21.23
CA ALA A 866 -5.19 29.48 22.56
C ALA A 866 -6.49 28.65 22.54
N TYR A 867 -7.41 28.97 21.62
CA TYR A 867 -8.64 28.20 21.39
C TYR A 867 -8.34 26.83 20.78
N PHE A 868 -7.57 26.76 19.69
CA PHE A 868 -7.27 25.48 19.03
C PHE A 868 -6.36 24.58 19.88
N LEU A 869 -5.46 25.13 20.70
CA LEU A 869 -4.70 24.33 21.67
C LEU A 869 -5.61 23.72 22.76
N ASN A 870 -6.71 24.41 23.10
CA ASN A 870 -7.74 23.82 23.97
C ASN A 870 -8.50 22.71 23.25
N ARG A 871 -8.97 22.97 22.02
CA ARG A 871 -9.76 22.01 21.22
C ARG A 871 -8.97 20.75 20.85
N ALA A 872 -7.66 20.87 20.65
CA ALA A 872 -6.75 19.72 20.43
C ALA A 872 -6.74 18.69 21.59
N ARG A 873 -7.26 19.04 22.76
CA ARG A 873 -7.41 18.15 23.93
C ARG A 873 -8.81 17.52 24.03
N ASN A 874 -9.73 17.82 23.12
CA ASN A 874 -11.09 17.28 23.16
C ASN A 874 -11.16 15.78 22.88
N TYR A 875 -10.08 15.12 22.45
CA TYR A 875 -10.03 13.65 22.36
C TYR A 875 -10.50 12.95 23.64
N VAL A 876 -10.32 13.56 24.81
CA VAL A 876 -10.83 13.03 26.09
C VAL A 876 -12.36 12.86 26.12
N THR A 877 -13.12 13.59 25.29
CA THR A 877 -14.59 13.49 25.25
C THR A 877 -15.05 12.19 24.62
N LEU A 878 -14.23 11.58 23.75
CA LEU A 878 -14.55 10.33 23.07
C LEU A 878 -13.89 9.11 23.74
N PHE A 879 -13.16 9.29 24.84
CA PHE A 879 -12.57 8.17 25.59
C PHE A 879 -13.57 7.61 26.61
N ASP A 880 -14.03 6.39 26.36
CA ASP A 880 -14.86 5.65 27.31
C ASP A 880 -13.96 4.93 28.32
N SER A 881 -13.81 5.50 29.51
CA SER A 881 -12.96 4.93 30.56
C SER A 881 -13.46 3.57 31.08
N ARG A 882 -14.73 3.22 30.87
CA ARG A 882 -15.27 1.90 31.27
C ARG A 882 -14.94 0.83 30.21
N ALA A 883 -15.01 1.19 28.93
CA ALA A 883 -14.58 0.30 27.85
C ALA A 883 -13.04 0.25 27.70
N GLY A 884 -12.34 1.34 28.07
CA GLY A 884 -10.90 1.49 27.92
C GLY A 884 -10.45 1.80 26.49
N PHE A 885 -11.33 2.41 25.69
CA PHE A 885 -11.13 2.72 24.27
C PHE A 885 -11.83 4.02 23.88
N PHE A 886 -11.46 4.56 22.72
CA PHE A 886 -12.23 5.63 22.07
C PHE A 886 -13.45 5.04 21.37
N GLN A 887 -14.61 5.69 21.47
CA GLN A 887 -15.82 5.32 20.76
C GLN A 887 -16.66 6.57 20.43
N GLY A 888 -17.44 6.52 19.34
CA GLY A 888 -18.33 7.61 18.94
C GLY A 888 -19.44 7.90 19.95
N ARG A 889 -19.90 9.15 19.93
CA ARG A 889 -21.04 9.64 20.73
C ARG A 889 -22.11 10.26 19.85
N ASP A 890 -23.36 10.12 20.22
CA ASP A 890 -24.47 10.74 19.50
C ASP A 890 -24.61 12.25 19.85
N LEU A 891 -25.64 12.90 19.29
CA LEU A 891 -25.92 14.32 19.54
C LEU A 891 -26.33 14.62 21.00
N LYS A 892 -26.75 13.61 21.77
CA LYS A 892 -27.13 13.73 23.19
C LYS A 892 -25.94 13.48 24.12
N GLY A 893 -24.85 12.94 23.60
CA GLY A 893 -23.65 12.59 24.36
C GLY A 893 -23.59 11.13 24.80
N ASP A 894 -24.54 10.30 24.37
CA ASP A 894 -24.57 8.87 24.66
C ASP A 894 -23.57 8.13 23.76
N TRP A 895 -22.93 7.09 24.29
CA TRP A 895 -22.02 6.23 23.54
C TRP A 895 -22.75 5.45 22.44
N ARG A 896 -22.10 5.23 21.29
CA ARG A 896 -22.67 4.39 20.20
C ARG A 896 -23.08 3.00 20.70
N VAL A 897 -22.19 2.34 21.43
CA VAL A 897 -22.42 1.04 22.05
C VAL A 897 -22.28 1.22 23.57
N PRO A 898 -23.19 0.64 24.39
CA PRO A 898 -22.99 0.60 25.83
C PRO A 898 -21.62 0.04 26.19
N SER A 899 -20.93 0.68 27.15
CA SER A 899 -19.52 0.40 27.48
C SER A 899 -19.23 -1.09 27.73
N GLU A 900 -20.16 -1.79 28.38
CA GLU A 900 -20.07 -3.21 28.73
C GLU A 900 -20.27 -4.18 27.56
N GLN A 901 -20.75 -3.69 26.41
CA GLN A 901 -20.97 -4.45 25.17
C GLN A 901 -19.96 -4.08 24.07
N PHE A 902 -19.06 -3.13 24.35
CA PHE A 902 -18.10 -2.66 23.36
C PHE A 902 -17.02 -3.71 23.08
N ASP A 903 -16.91 -4.13 21.81
CA ASP A 903 -15.81 -4.96 21.32
C ASP A 903 -14.86 -4.11 20.45
N PRO A 904 -13.61 -3.88 20.88
CA PRO A 904 -12.65 -3.06 20.12
C PRO A 904 -12.19 -3.69 18.80
N ARG A 905 -12.56 -4.95 18.52
CA ARG A 905 -12.18 -5.67 17.30
C ARG A 905 -13.11 -5.36 16.12
N VAL A 906 -14.32 -4.87 16.37
CA VAL A 906 -15.30 -4.58 15.32
C VAL A 906 -14.86 -3.38 14.48
N TRP A 907 -14.74 -3.58 13.18
CA TRP A 907 -14.28 -2.57 12.22
C TRP A 907 -15.40 -1.61 11.78
N GLY A 908 -15.01 -0.40 11.37
CA GLY A 908 -15.92 0.58 10.77
C GLY A 908 -16.79 1.34 11.77
N TYR A 909 -17.94 1.84 11.31
CA TYR A 909 -18.85 2.78 11.98
C TYR A 909 -18.21 4.12 12.36
N ASP A 910 -17.41 4.09 13.43
CA ASP A 910 -16.71 5.24 14.01
C ASP A 910 -15.29 5.39 13.44
N TYR A 911 -14.73 4.27 12.96
CA TYR A 911 -13.34 4.13 12.53
C TYR A 911 -13.25 4.05 11.01
N THR A 912 -12.38 4.86 10.41
CA THR A 912 -11.95 4.72 9.01
C THR A 912 -10.88 3.63 8.91
N GLU A 913 -11.12 2.61 8.09
CA GLU A 913 -10.19 1.51 7.74
C GLU A 913 -9.55 0.76 8.92
N THR A 914 -10.22 0.74 10.08
CA THR A 914 -9.73 0.02 11.25
C THR A 914 -10.85 -0.21 12.27
N ASN A 915 -10.46 -0.53 13.50
CA ASN A 915 -11.33 -0.78 14.65
C ASN A 915 -10.85 0.04 15.88
N GLY A 916 -11.42 -0.26 17.05
CA GLY A 916 -11.08 0.43 18.31
C GLY A 916 -9.61 0.32 18.72
N TRP A 917 -8.90 -0.74 18.30
CA TRP A 917 -7.46 -0.87 18.54
C TRP A 917 -6.62 0.07 17.68
N GLY A 918 -7.00 0.29 16.42
CA GLY A 918 -6.29 1.21 15.52
C GLY A 918 -6.25 2.64 16.07
N TYR A 919 -7.39 3.12 16.57
CA TYR A 919 -7.49 4.49 17.12
C TYR A 919 -7.13 4.62 18.61
N ALA A 920 -6.79 3.52 19.30
CA ALA A 920 -6.46 3.53 20.74
C ALA A 920 -5.29 4.47 21.09
N PHE A 921 -4.46 4.84 20.12
CA PHE A 921 -3.26 5.65 20.32
C PHE A 921 -3.25 6.95 19.51
N THR A 922 -4.38 7.36 18.93
CA THR A 922 -4.48 8.55 18.05
C THR A 922 -4.70 9.83 18.87
N ALA A 923 -3.71 10.15 19.70
CA ALA A 923 -3.56 11.47 20.33
C ALA A 923 -2.06 11.83 20.56
N PRO A 924 -1.18 11.67 19.55
CA PRO A 924 0.27 11.90 19.74
C PRO A 924 0.59 13.36 20.12
N GLN A 925 -0.23 14.34 19.73
CA GLN A 925 -0.12 15.74 20.18
C GLN A 925 -0.15 15.89 21.71
N ASP A 926 -0.81 14.96 22.40
CA ASP A 926 -0.89 14.94 23.85
C ASP A 926 -0.62 13.55 24.43
N SER A 927 0.50 12.95 24.03
CA SER A 927 0.92 11.60 24.42
C SER A 927 0.94 11.35 25.94
N ARG A 928 1.28 12.35 26.77
CA ARG A 928 1.19 12.25 28.24
C ARG A 928 -0.26 12.31 28.72
N GLY A 929 -1.09 13.16 28.13
CA GLY A 929 -2.52 13.20 28.43
C GLY A 929 -3.20 11.87 28.10
N LEU A 930 -2.86 11.26 26.96
CA LEU A 930 -3.30 9.91 26.58
C LEU A 930 -2.83 8.85 27.60
N ALA A 931 -1.56 8.90 28.00
CA ALA A 931 -1.07 8.01 29.07
C ALA A 931 -1.91 8.16 30.34
N ASN A 932 -2.26 9.38 30.73
CA ASN A 932 -3.07 9.63 31.92
C ASN A 932 -4.51 9.08 31.80
N LEU A 933 -5.10 9.02 30.59
CA LEU A 933 -6.39 8.36 30.37
C LEU A 933 -6.33 6.85 30.63
N TYR A 934 -5.20 6.21 30.32
CA TYR A 934 -4.98 4.79 30.61
C TYR A 934 -4.58 4.49 32.05
N GLY A 935 -4.37 5.51 32.89
CA GLY A 935 -3.89 5.34 34.28
C GLY A 935 -2.38 5.61 34.46
N GLY A 936 -1.74 6.23 33.47
CA GLY A 936 -0.34 6.67 33.50
C GLY A 936 0.54 5.93 32.51
N ARG A 937 1.83 6.26 32.51
CA ARG A 937 2.80 5.78 31.51
C ARG A 937 2.99 4.26 31.50
N ALA A 938 2.96 3.63 32.68
CA ALA A 938 3.05 2.17 32.80
C ALA A 938 1.86 1.49 32.13
N ALA A 939 0.64 1.97 32.43
CA ALA A 939 -0.58 1.43 31.86
C ALA A 939 -0.71 1.69 30.34
N LEU A 940 -0.18 2.81 29.83
CA LEU A 940 -0.02 2.98 28.37
C LEU A 940 0.90 1.88 27.77
N GLY A 941 2.01 1.57 28.45
CA GLY A 941 2.91 0.48 28.05
C GLY A 941 2.21 -0.88 28.05
N GLU A 942 1.39 -1.17 29.06
CA GLU A 942 0.59 -2.40 29.14
C GLU A 942 -0.50 -2.46 28.05
N LYS A 943 -1.14 -1.34 27.72
CA LYS A 943 -2.11 -1.25 26.61
C LYS A 943 -1.43 -1.52 25.26
N LEU A 944 -0.22 -0.99 25.05
CA LEU A 944 0.59 -1.27 23.86
C LEU A 944 1.01 -2.75 23.83
N ASP A 945 1.43 -3.33 24.94
CA ASP A 945 1.74 -4.77 25.01
C ASP A 945 0.52 -5.60 24.60
N ALA A 946 -0.66 -5.27 25.13
CA ALA A 946 -1.92 -5.92 24.77
C ALA A 946 -2.25 -5.77 23.28
N TYR A 947 -2.00 -4.60 22.69
CA TYR A 947 -2.19 -4.35 21.26
C TYR A 947 -1.29 -5.27 20.40
N PHE A 948 0.00 -5.38 20.74
CA PHE A 948 0.93 -6.27 20.01
C PHE A 948 0.73 -7.76 20.29
N SER A 949 0.00 -8.14 21.35
CA SER A 949 -0.26 -9.54 21.69
C SER A 949 -1.65 -10.05 21.29
N THR A 950 -2.64 -9.16 21.13
CA THR A 950 -4.01 -9.53 20.75
C THR A 950 -4.04 -9.84 19.25
N PRO A 951 -4.39 -11.07 18.82
CA PRO A 951 -4.37 -11.41 17.39
C PRO A 951 -5.44 -10.66 16.59
N GLU A 952 -5.06 -10.03 15.49
CA GLU A 952 -5.98 -9.75 14.38
C GLU A 952 -6.26 -11.05 13.64
N THR A 953 -7.52 -11.31 13.32
CA THR A 953 -8.00 -12.59 12.81
C THR A 953 -8.58 -12.50 11.40
N ALA A 954 -8.88 -11.30 10.92
CA ALA A 954 -9.64 -11.07 9.67
C ALA A 954 -10.95 -11.88 9.61
N SER A 955 -11.57 -12.13 10.77
CA SER A 955 -12.78 -12.96 10.86
C SER A 955 -14.03 -12.20 10.38
N PRO A 956 -14.94 -12.85 9.63
CA PRO A 956 -16.25 -12.32 9.29
C PRO A 956 -17.07 -11.81 10.49
N GLU A 957 -16.79 -12.29 11.70
CA GLU A 957 -17.43 -11.81 12.94
C GLU A 957 -17.17 -10.32 13.23
N PHE A 958 -16.01 -9.79 12.80
CA PHE A 958 -15.54 -8.45 13.17
C PHE A 958 -15.62 -7.42 12.05
N VAL A 959 -16.27 -7.74 10.92
CA VAL A 959 -16.34 -6.86 9.74
C VAL A 959 -17.14 -5.57 9.98
N GLY A 960 -17.99 -5.56 11.00
CA GLY A 960 -18.78 -4.41 11.41
C GLY A 960 -19.51 -3.73 10.25
N SER A 961 -19.30 -2.42 10.04
CA SER A 961 -20.04 -1.68 9.02
C SER A 961 -19.60 -1.97 7.57
N TYR A 962 -18.51 -2.69 7.35
CA TYR A 962 -18.04 -3.05 6.00
C TYR A 962 -18.84 -4.21 5.40
N GLY A 963 -19.50 -5.04 6.22
CA GLY A 963 -20.33 -6.16 5.78
C GLY A 963 -19.58 -7.34 5.15
N SER A 964 -18.27 -7.22 4.93
CA SER A 964 -17.39 -8.27 4.42
C SER A 964 -15.94 -8.02 4.87
N VAL A 965 -15.09 -9.04 4.74
CA VAL A 965 -13.66 -8.90 5.03
C VAL A 965 -13.01 -8.10 3.90
N ILE A 966 -12.49 -6.92 4.24
CA ILE A 966 -11.73 -6.07 3.32
C ILE A 966 -10.25 -6.44 3.33
N HIS A 967 -9.48 -6.00 2.34
CA HIS A 967 -8.08 -6.42 2.17
C HIS A 967 -7.22 -6.02 3.37
N GLU A 968 -7.46 -4.86 3.98
CA GLU A 968 -6.71 -4.33 5.12
C GLU A 968 -6.82 -5.22 6.36
N MET A 969 -7.95 -5.91 6.55
CA MET A 969 -8.13 -6.87 7.64
C MET A 969 -7.20 -8.09 7.44
N THR A 970 -7.20 -8.64 6.24
CA THR A 970 -6.38 -9.80 5.85
C THR A 970 -4.89 -9.47 5.93
N GLU A 971 -4.51 -8.29 5.45
CA GLU A 971 -3.14 -7.79 5.51
C GLU A 971 -2.69 -7.58 6.96
N ALA A 972 -3.53 -6.97 7.81
CA ALA A 972 -3.22 -6.75 9.23
C ALA A 972 -3.03 -8.08 9.99
N ARG A 973 -3.83 -9.11 9.71
CA ARG A 973 -3.64 -10.48 10.21
C ARG A 973 -2.24 -11.00 9.82
N ASP A 974 -1.88 -10.87 8.54
CA ASP A 974 -0.66 -11.45 7.98
C ASP A 974 0.63 -10.65 8.30
N VAL A 975 0.50 -9.44 8.86
CA VAL A 975 1.61 -8.76 9.55
C VAL A 975 2.11 -9.60 10.73
N ARG A 976 1.25 -10.38 11.41
CA ARG A 976 1.62 -11.27 12.54
C ARG A 976 2.28 -10.54 13.73
N MET A 977 1.76 -9.36 14.06
CA MET A 977 2.18 -8.52 15.20
C MET A 977 1.00 -8.13 16.11
N GLY A 978 0.02 -9.02 16.27
CA GLY A 978 -1.20 -8.73 17.01
C GLY A 978 -2.14 -7.81 16.21
N MET A 979 -2.68 -6.78 16.86
CA MET A 979 -3.54 -5.76 16.24
C MET A 979 -2.73 -4.70 15.47
N TYR A 980 -1.39 -4.82 15.45
CA TYR A 980 -0.53 -3.96 14.67
C TYR A 980 -0.57 -4.30 13.17
N GLY A 981 -1.56 -3.74 12.48
CA GLY A 981 -1.66 -3.74 11.03
C GLY A 981 -0.78 -2.66 10.41
N HIS A 982 0.54 -2.91 10.32
CA HIS A 982 1.49 -2.04 9.59
C HIS A 982 1.14 -1.86 8.10
N SER A 983 0.19 -2.63 7.59
CA SER A 983 -0.37 -2.47 6.25
C SER A 983 -1.17 -1.18 6.08
N ASN A 984 -1.59 -0.52 7.17
CA ASN A 984 -2.40 0.70 7.13
C ASN A 984 -1.84 1.81 8.07
N GLN A 985 -2.03 3.05 7.65
CA GLN A 985 -1.50 4.32 8.10
C GLN A 985 -1.80 4.60 9.57
N VAL A 986 -2.98 4.23 10.05
CA VAL A 986 -3.40 4.49 11.45
C VAL A 986 -2.46 3.81 12.46
N ALA A 987 -1.76 2.74 12.04
CA ALA A 987 -0.81 2.02 12.89
C ALA A 987 0.59 2.66 12.92
N HIS A 988 0.99 3.46 11.92
CA HIS A 988 2.39 3.77 11.65
C HIS A 988 3.15 4.49 12.79
N HIS A 989 2.46 5.30 13.60
CA HIS A 989 3.07 5.99 14.74
C HIS A 989 3.12 5.13 16.02
N VAL A 990 2.35 4.04 16.10
CA VAL A 990 2.06 3.32 17.36
C VAL A 990 3.32 2.71 17.99
N THR A 991 4.27 2.21 17.19
CA THR A 991 5.55 1.67 17.70
C THR A 991 6.35 2.72 18.48
N TYR A 992 6.25 3.99 18.10
CA TYR A 992 6.92 5.11 18.76
C TYR A 992 6.20 5.58 20.03
N MET A 993 4.96 5.15 20.29
CA MET A 993 4.23 5.52 21.50
C MET A 993 4.81 4.89 22.78
N TYR A 994 5.63 3.83 22.69
CA TYR A 994 6.40 3.35 23.83
C TYR A 994 7.39 4.39 24.38
N ASN A 995 7.84 5.35 23.56
CA ASN A 995 8.64 6.48 24.04
C ASN A 995 7.85 7.34 25.05
N ALA A 996 6.55 7.55 24.82
CA ALA A 996 5.66 8.23 25.77
C ALA A 996 5.38 7.38 27.03
N ALA A 997 5.37 6.05 26.88
CA ALA A 997 5.28 5.11 28.00
C ALA A 997 6.58 5.02 28.84
N SER A 998 7.64 5.75 28.48
CA SER A 998 8.98 5.66 29.11
C SER A 998 9.64 4.26 28.96
N GLN A 999 9.30 3.54 27.88
CA GLN A 999 9.82 2.21 27.56
C GLN A 999 10.48 2.16 26.15
N PRO A 1000 11.45 3.04 25.83
CA PRO A 1000 12.01 3.19 24.49
C PRO A 1000 12.65 1.92 23.91
N TRP A 1001 13.11 0.99 24.74
CA TRP A 1001 13.64 -0.29 24.27
C TRP A 1001 12.58 -1.12 23.53
N LYS A 1002 11.29 -0.96 23.85
CA LYS A 1002 10.18 -1.61 23.11
C LYS A 1002 9.93 -0.92 21.76
N THR A 1003 10.07 0.41 21.67
CA THR A 1003 10.09 1.09 20.35
C THR A 1003 11.20 0.52 19.48
N GLN A 1004 12.42 0.40 20.03
CA GLN A 1004 13.58 -0.12 19.29
C GLN A 1004 13.36 -1.55 18.79
N GLU A 1005 12.78 -2.41 19.62
CA GLU A 1005 12.43 -3.79 19.24
C GLU A 1005 11.41 -3.82 18.10
N LYS A 1006 10.27 -3.12 18.26
CA LYS A 1006 9.18 -3.18 17.27
C LYS A 1006 9.53 -2.51 15.95
N VAL A 1007 10.19 -1.36 15.96
CA VAL A 1007 10.67 -0.70 14.73
C VAL A 1007 11.66 -1.59 13.99
N ARG A 1008 12.55 -2.29 14.70
CA ARG A 1008 13.53 -3.18 14.07
C ARG A 1008 12.92 -4.48 13.58
N GLU A 1009 11.88 -5.00 14.24
CA GLU A 1009 11.09 -6.11 13.71
C GLU A 1009 10.47 -5.70 12.36
N VAL A 1010 9.76 -4.57 12.30
CA VAL A 1010 9.14 -4.05 11.07
C VAL A 1010 10.17 -3.90 9.94
N LEU A 1011 11.25 -3.15 10.15
CA LEU A 1011 12.28 -2.92 9.12
C LEU A 1011 12.96 -4.22 8.63
N SER A 1012 12.97 -5.29 9.43
CA SER A 1012 13.67 -6.54 9.12
C SER A 1012 12.87 -7.55 8.30
N ARG A 1013 11.55 -7.37 8.20
CA ARG A 1013 10.67 -8.34 7.52
C ARG A 1013 9.48 -7.72 6.79
N LEU A 1014 9.10 -6.49 7.12
CA LEU A 1014 7.97 -5.80 6.50
C LEU A 1014 8.39 -4.89 5.33
N TYR A 1015 9.50 -5.17 4.64
CA TYR A 1015 9.86 -4.47 3.39
C TYR A 1015 10.63 -5.36 2.39
N THR A 1016 10.46 -6.69 2.48
CA THR A 1016 11.15 -7.70 1.65
C THR A 1016 10.34 -8.10 0.41
N GLY A 1017 10.98 -8.77 -0.55
CA GLY A 1017 10.33 -9.33 -1.75
C GLY A 1017 10.37 -8.44 -2.98
N SER A 1018 11.25 -7.43 -3.00
CA SER A 1018 11.44 -6.51 -4.13
C SER A 1018 11.77 -7.23 -5.44
N GLU A 1019 12.37 -8.43 -5.38
CA GLU A 1019 12.79 -9.26 -6.50
C GLU A 1019 11.63 -9.89 -7.29
N ILE A 1020 10.42 -9.89 -6.72
CA ILE A 1020 9.21 -10.48 -7.32
C ILE A 1020 8.04 -9.52 -7.31
N GLY A 1021 8.33 -8.22 -7.42
CA GLY A 1021 7.33 -7.16 -7.48
C GLY A 1021 6.55 -6.91 -6.18
N GLN A 1022 6.95 -7.49 -5.05
CA GLN A 1022 6.38 -7.16 -3.73
C GLN A 1022 7.11 -5.95 -3.14
N GLY A 1023 7.40 -5.95 -1.83
CA GLY A 1023 8.20 -4.94 -1.16
C GLY A 1023 7.45 -4.13 -0.11
N TYR A 1024 6.12 -4.10 -0.12
CA TYR A 1024 5.27 -3.50 0.93
C TYR A 1024 4.29 -4.53 1.49
N HIS A 1025 3.57 -4.15 2.54
CA HIS A 1025 2.69 -5.06 3.32
C HIS A 1025 1.23 -4.61 3.35
N GLY A 1026 0.98 -3.47 2.73
CA GLY A 1026 -0.31 -2.91 2.37
C GLY A 1026 -0.04 -1.86 1.30
N ASP A 1027 -0.92 -0.88 1.16
CA ASP A 1027 -0.80 0.17 0.15
C ASP A 1027 0.39 1.12 0.39
N GLU A 1028 1.03 1.57 -0.69
CA GLU A 1028 2.20 2.46 -0.60
C GLU A 1028 1.83 3.90 -0.21
N ASP A 1029 0.64 4.31 -0.63
CA ASP A 1029 -0.04 5.58 -0.33
C ASP A 1029 0.80 6.83 -0.53
N ASN A 1030 1.19 7.03 -1.80
CA ASN A 1030 1.78 8.27 -2.30
C ASN A 1030 3.05 8.69 -1.54
N GLY A 1031 3.90 7.73 -1.19
CA GLY A 1031 5.13 7.96 -0.45
C GLY A 1031 5.05 7.76 1.06
N GLU A 1032 3.87 7.54 1.64
CA GLU A 1032 3.70 7.50 3.10
C GLU A 1032 4.49 6.33 3.73
N GLN A 1033 4.26 5.09 3.26
CA GLN A 1033 4.98 3.92 3.79
C GLN A 1033 6.48 4.01 3.46
N SER A 1034 6.80 4.59 2.31
CA SER A 1034 8.18 4.78 1.88
C SER A 1034 8.94 5.78 2.77
N ALA A 1035 8.30 6.88 3.18
CA ALA A 1035 8.86 7.83 4.12
C ALA A 1035 8.91 7.26 5.55
N TRP A 1036 7.97 6.40 5.94
CA TRP A 1036 8.05 5.67 7.20
C TRP A 1036 9.32 4.81 7.27
N TYR A 1037 9.60 4.04 6.21
CA TYR A 1037 10.81 3.24 6.09
C TYR A 1037 12.05 4.12 6.22
N LEU A 1038 12.11 5.23 5.47
CA LEU A 1038 13.26 6.13 5.46
C LEU A 1038 13.56 6.69 6.87
N PHE A 1039 12.56 7.30 7.51
CA PHE A 1039 12.70 7.87 8.85
C PHE A 1039 13.15 6.81 9.87
N SER A 1040 12.45 5.67 9.88
CA SER A 1040 12.76 4.58 10.80
C SER A 1040 14.17 4.00 10.57
N ALA A 1041 14.61 3.88 9.31
CA ALA A 1041 15.96 3.43 8.97
C ALA A 1041 17.06 4.42 9.39
N LEU A 1042 16.78 5.73 9.35
CA LEU A 1042 17.64 6.78 9.91
C LEU A 1042 17.62 6.80 11.45
N GLY A 1043 16.64 6.13 12.08
CA GLY A 1043 16.55 5.95 13.52
C GLY A 1043 15.69 7.00 14.25
N PHE A 1044 14.86 7.77 13.53
CA PHE A 1044 13.93 8.73 14.14
C PHE A 1044 12.69 8.98 13.27
N TYR A 1045 11.56 9.36 13.87
CA TYR A 1045 10.24 9.45 13.23
C TYR A 1045 9.45 10.70 13.67
N PRO A 1046 8.71 11.38 12.78
CA PRO A 1046 7.90 12.56 13.12
C PRO A 1046 6.62 12.21 13.90
N LEU A 1047 6.76 11.81 15.17
CA LEU A 1047 5.62 11.37 15.99
C LEU A 1047 4.61 12.48 16.29
N VAL A 1048 5.09 13.64 16.74
CA VAL A 1048 4.24 14.76 17.19
C VAL A 1048 4.25 15.84 16.11
N MET A 1049 3.46 15.63 15.07
CA MET A 1049 3.35 16.55 13.93
C MET A 1049 2.99 17.98 14.36
N GLY A 1050 3.68 18.98 13.81
CA GLY A 1050 3.50 20.40 14.17
C GLY A 1050 4.32 20.88 15.38
N SER A 1051 5.00 19.97 16.09
CA SER A 1051 5.84 20.32 17.24
C SER A 1051 7.26 20.77 16.89
N GLY A 1052 7.75 20.37 15.71
CA GLY A 1052 9.15 20.55 15.32
C GLY A 1052 10.12 19.55 15.97
N GLU A 1053 9.69 18.33 16.34
CA GLU A 1053 10.58 17.28 16.85
C GLU A 1053 10.38 15.92 16.16
N TYR A 1054 11.36 15.03 16.33
CA TYR A 1054 11.34 13.64 15.87
C TYR A 1054 11.59 12.68 17.05
N ALA A 1055 10.74 11.67 17.20
CA ALA A 1055 10.90 10.60 18.19
C ALA A 1055 11.99 9.62 17.74
N ILE A 1056 12.89 9.23 18.64
CA ILE A 1056 13.99 8.32 18.36
C ILE A 1056 13.50 6.87 18.37
N GLY A 1057 13.92 6.09 17.38
CA GLY A 1057 13.72 4.65 17.26
C GLY A 1057 15.05 3.89 17.38
N SER A 1058 15.35 3.06 16.39
CA SER A 1058 16.62 2.32 16.29
C SER A 1058 17.07 2.32 14.83
N PRO A 1059 18.27 2.87 14.50
CA PRO A 1059 18.72 2.95 13.11
C PRO A 1059 18.91 1.57 12.49
N LEU A 1060 18.84 1.49 11.16
CA LEU A 1060 19.02 0.24 10.40
C LEU A 1060 20.46 0.03 9.94
N PHE A 1061 21.13 1.10 9.54
CA PHE A 1061 22.46 1.05 8.94
C PHE A 1061 23.57 1.27 9.96
N THR A 1062 24.80 0.92 9.58
CA THR A 1062 25.99 1.20 10.43
C THR A 1062 26.39 2.67 10.36
N LYS A 1063 26.11 3.31 9.21
CA LYS A 1063 26.17 4.76 9.03
C LYS A 1063 25.17 5.19 7.95
N ALA A 1064 24.54 6.33 8.16
CA ALA A 1064 23.80 7.05 7.13
C ALA A 1064 24.25 8.51 7.11
N THR A 1065 24.41 9.08 5.93
CA THR A 1065 24.68 10.51 5.71
C THR A 1065 23.50 11.09 4.97
N VAL A 1066 22.87 12.12 5.53
CA VAL A 1066 21.80 12.88 4.89
C VAL A 1066 22.37 14.24 4.49
N HIS A 1067 22.41 14.50 3.18
CA HIS A 1067 22.88 15.75 2.60
C HIS A 1067 21.71 16.75 2.55
N LEU A 1068 21.72 17.70 3.48
CA LEU A 1068 20.66 18.69 3.63
C LEU A 1068 20.78 19.78 2.55
N GLU A 1069 19.65 20.36 2.15
CA GLU A 1069 19.60 21.38 1.09
C GLU A 1069 20.40 22.66 1.43
N ASN A 1070 20.66 22.91 2.72
CA ASN A 1070 21.49 24.02 3.17
C ASN A 1070 23.01 23.76 3.06
N GLY A 1071 23.44 22.62 2.49
CA GLY A 1071 24.84 22.26 2.29
C GLY A 1071 25.52 21.61 3.51
N HIS A 1072 24.78 21.32 4.57
CA HIS A 1072 25.28 20.59 5.73
C HIS A 1072 24.91 19.09 5.67
N ASP A 1073 25.72 18.27 6.33
CA ASP A 1073 25.45 16.83 6.47
C ASP A 1073 24.92 16.51 7.87
N LEU A 1074 23.86 15.72 7.94
CA LEU A 1074 23.47 14.98 9.13
C LEU A 1074 24.02 13.55 9.03
N VAL A 1075 24.92 13.18 9.93
CA VAL A 1075 25.52 11.85 9.97
C VAL A 1075 24.96 11.03 11.13
N VAL A 1076 24.23 9.96 10.82
CA VAL A 1076 23.80 8.94 11.79
C VAL A 1076 24.86 7.85 11.85
N LYS A 1077 25.49 7.63 13.00
CA LYS A 1077 26.53 6.61 13.21
C LYS A 1077 26.05 5.57 14.21
N ALA A 1078 26.07 4.30 13.82
CA ALA A 1078 25.74 3.16 14.66
C ALA A 1078 26.68 1.97 14.32
N PRO A 1079 27.99 2.07 14.56
CA PRO A 1079 29.00 1.16 13.97
C PRO A 1079 28.86 -0.31 14.38
N ARG A 1080 28.19 -0.59 15.51
CA ARG A 1080 27.93 -1.97 15.99
C ARG A 1080 26.53 -2.48 15.63
N ASN A 1081 25.76 -1.73 14.83
CA ASN A 1081 24.40 -2.10 14.45
C ASN A 1081 24.38 -3.36 13.60
N ASN A 1082 23.47 -4.29 13.90
CA ASN A 1082 23.19 -5.50 13.13
C ASN A 1082 21.85 -6.12 13.60
N GLY A 1083 21.51 -7.32 13.14
CA GLY A 1083 20.28 -8.03 13.53
C GLY A 1083 20.19 -8.41 15.02
N ARG A 1084 21.30 -8.39 15.76
CA ARG A 1084 21.35 -8.64 17.22
C ARG A 1084 21.44 -7.37 18.04
N ASN A 1085 22.26 -6.41 17.59
CA ASN A 1085 22.53 -5.16 18.31
C ASN A 1085 21.50 -4.08 17.92
N ILE A 1086 20.28 -4.25 18.38
CA ILE A 1086 19.15 -3.37 18.04
C ILE A 1086 18.86 -2.31 19.10
N TYR A 1087 19.39 -2.45 20.31
CA TYR A 1087 19.06 -1.59 21.45
C TYR A 1087 20.06 -0.46 21.65
N VAL A 1088 19.54 0.77 21.78
CA VAL A 1088 20.33 1.96 22.08
C VAL A 1088 20.80 1.91 23.53
N GLN A 1089 22.12 1.94 23.73
CA GLN A 1089 22.78 1.99 25.03
C GLN A 1089 23.06 3.43 25.48
N SER A 1090 23.35 4.30 24.51
CA SER A 1090 23.50 5.75 24.70
C SER A 1090 23.44 6.44 23.34
N LEU A 1091 22.99 7.70 23.33
CA LEU A 1091 23.08 8.59 22.17
C LEU A 1091 23.97 9.79 22.49
N ARG A 1092 24.86 10.16 21.57
CA ARG A 1092 25.53 11.45 21.56
C ARG A 1092 25.07 12.27 20.36
N VAL A 1093 24.82 13.54 20.60
CA VAL A 1093 24.46 14.51 19.57
C VAL A 1093 25.55 15.57 19.55
N ASN A 1094 26.31 15.66 18.45
CA ASN A 1094 27.50 16.52 18.36
C ASN A 1094 28.42 16.34 19.57
N SER A 1095 28.76 15.08 19.87
CA SER A 1095 29.57 14.62 21.02
C SER A 1095 28.97 14.83 22.43
N THR A 1096 27.83 15.52 22.54
CA THR A 1096 27.14 15.77 23.81
C THR A 1096 26.17 14.63 24.12
N ALA A 1097 26.15 14.14 25.37
CA ALA A 1097 25.23 13.08 25.78
C ALA A 1097 23.76 13.52 25.64
N TRP A 1098 22.94 12.69 25.01
CA TRP A 1098 21.51 12.93 24.81
C TRP A 1098 20.69 11.84 25.49
N ASN A 1099 19.81 12.23 26.41
CA ASN A 1099 19.02 11.32 27.23
C ASN A 1099 17.50 11.44 26.98
N SER A 1100 17.08 12.25 26.02
CA SER A 1100 15.70 12.34 25.56
C SER A 1100 15.46 11.36 24.41
N THR A 1101 14.23 10.88 24.27
CA THR A 1101 13.74 10.08 23.14
C THR A 1101 13.14 10.95 22.04
N ALA A 1102 13.33 12.27 22.09
CA ALA A 1102 12.94 13.21 21.04
C ALA A 1102 14.15 14.05 20.59
N LEU A 1103 14.15 14.48 19.33
CA LEU A 1103 15.18 15.30 18.69
C LEU A 1103 14.53 16.54 18.06
N PRO A 1104 14.91 17.76 18.45
CA PRO A 1104 14.41 18.97 17.82
C PRO A 1104 14.84 19.07 16.34
N HIS A 1105 13.94 19.52 15.47
CA HIS A 1105 14.22 19.71 14.05
C HIS A 1105 15.39 20.68 13.83
N GLU A 1106 15.46 21.80 14.56
CA GLU A 1106 16.58 22.77 14.46
C GLU A 1106 17.95 22.14 14.72
N LEU A 1107 18.00 21.06 15.49
CA LEU A 1107 19.24 20.34 15.75
C LEU A 1107 19.63 19.48 14.55
N ILE A 1108 18.65 18.82 13.94
CA ILE A 1108 18.83 17.94 12.78
C ILE A 1108 19.12 18.77 11.52
N ALA A 1109 18.36 19.83 11.28
CA ALA A 1109 18.43 20.67 10.09
C ALA A 1109 19.72 21.50 9.99
N ARG A 1110 20.47 21.67 11.08
CA ARG A 1110 21.82 22.28 11.06
C ARG A 1110 22.93 21.30 10.67
N GLY A 1111 22.59 20.03 10.47
CA GLY A 1111 23.56 18.95 10.32
C GLY A 1111 24.26 18.60 11.63
N GLY A 1112 25.29 17.77 11.53
CA GLY A 1112 26.07 17.28 12.66
C GLY A 1112 26.12 15.76 12.72
N THR A 1113 26.33 15.20 13.92
CA THR A 1113 26.43 13.75 14.12
C THR A 1113 25.52 13.26 15.24
N LEU A 1114 24.69 12.26 14.92
CA LEU A 1114 23.94 11.42 15.87
C LEU A 1114 24.72 10.11 16.04
N GLU A 1115 25.37 9.90 17.18
CA GLU A 1115 26.19 8.71 17.45
C GLU A 1115 25.49 7.78 18.44
N PHE A 1116 24.98 6.68 17.91
CA PHE A 1116 24.29 5.62 18.64
C PHE A 1116 25.27 4.53 19.07
N SER A 1117 25.37 4.31 20.38
CA SER A 1117 26.00 3.11 20.91
C SER A 1117 24.96 1.98 20.96
N MET A 1118 25.13 0.97 20.11
CA MET A 1118 24.21 -0.16 20.01
C MET A 1118 24.64 -1.34 20.88
N GLY A 1119 23.68 -2.13 21.35
CA GLY A 1119 23.87 -3.35 22.14
C GLY A 1119 22.75 -4.36 21.96
N SER A 1120 22.96 -5.59 22.43
CA SER A 1120 22.06 -6.73 22.22
C SER A 1120 21.02 -6.92 23.32
N LYS A 1121 20.98 -6.05 24.32
CA LYS A 1121 20.01 -6.09 25.43
C LYS A 1121 19.44 -4.68 25.68
N PRO A 1122 18.19 -4.58 26.16
CA PRO A 1122 17.60 -3.31 26.60
C PRO A 1122 18.52 -2.56 27.59
N SER A 1123 18.47 -1.23 27.55
CA SER A 1123 19.19 -0.34 28.47
C SER A 1123 18.23 0.62 29.18
N SER A 1124 18.73 1.38 30.15
CA SER A 1124 17.97 2.43 30.85
C SER A 1124 17.95 3.79 30.12
N TRP A 1125 18.54 3.88 28.92
CA TRP A 1125 18.56 5.10 28.12
C TRP A 1125 17.13 5.54 27.76
N GLY A 1126 16.83 6.85 27.89
CA GLY A 1126 15.55 7.41 27.49
C GLY A 1126 14.35 7.10 28.40
N THR A 1127 14.57 6.54 29.59
CA THR A 1127 13.49 6.11 30.51
C THR A 1127 13.08 7.17 31.55
N GLY A 1128 13.78 8.31 31.57
CA GLY A 1128 13.59 9.35 32.57
C GLY A 1128 12.25 10.08 32.46
N LYS A 1129 11.77 10.66 33.56
CA LYS A 1129 10.47 11.38 33.62
C LYS A 1129 10.32 12.50 32.58
N LYS A 1130 11.43 13.13 32.17
CA LYS A 1130 11.49 14.21 31.17
C LYS A 1130 12.10 13.78 29.83
N ALA A 1131 12.25 12.48 29.59
CA ALA A 1131 12.89 11.97 28.37
C ALA A 1131 11.93 11.89 27.19
N ALA A 1132 10.62 11.71 27.45
CA ALA A 1132 9.58 11.50 26.44
C ALA A 1132 9.40 12.68 25.46
N PRO A 1133 8.77 12.45 24.29
CA PRO A 1133 8.33 13.49 23.36
C PRO A 1133 7.45 14.57 24.02
N VAL A 1134 7.31 15.71 23.37
CA VAL A 1134 6.44 16.80 23.84
C VAL A 1134 4.97 16.36 23.89
N SER A 1135 4.23 17.02 24.76
CA SER A 1135 2.81 16.79 25.00
C SER A 1135 2.15 18.10 25.39
N ILE A 1136 0.87 18.30 25.07
CA ILE A 1136 0.13 19.48 25.57
C ILE A 1136 0.06 19.44 27.11
N THR A 1137 -0.30 18.29 27.66
CA THR A 1137 -0.41 18.00 29.08
C THR A 1137 0.97 17.83 29.73
N GLN A 1138 1.19 18.53 30.84
CA GLN A 1138 2.48 18.62 31.52
C GLN A 1138 2.50 17.99 32.92
N ASP A 1139 1.35 17.54 33.43
CA ASP A 1139 1.21 16.83 34.69
C ASP A 1139 0.72 15.38 34.46
N ASP A 1140 0.52 14.64 35.55
CA ASP A 1140 0.07 13.23 35.53
C ASP A 1140 -1.45 13.13 35.81
N LYS A 1141 -2.23 14.09 35.29
CA LYS A 1141 -3.69 14.11 35.40
C LYS A 1141 -4.33 13.98 34.02
N ALA A 1142 -5.50 13.35 33.96
CA ALA A 1142 -6.30 13.33 32.74
C ALA A 1142 -6.59 14.77 32.28
N PRO A 1143 -6.44 15.09 30.98
CA PRO A 1143 -6.69 16.44 30.50
C PRO A 1143 -8.14 16.86 30.75
N SER A 1144 -8.33 18.11 31.15
CA SER A 1144 -9.63 18.75 31.30
C SER A 1144 -9.68 19.97 30.39
N PRO A 1145 -10.03 19.80 29.10
CA PRO A 1145 -10.21 20.94 28.19
C PRO A 1145 -11.37 21.81 28.68
N ARG A 1146 -11.27 23.12 28.42
CA ARG A 1146 -12.35 24.07 28.69
C ARG A 1146 -13.58 23.70 27.89
N ARG A 1147 -14.75 23.91 28.48
CA ARG A 1147 -16.06 23.63 27.88
C ARG A 1147 -16.94 24.86 27.95
N ASP A 1148 -17.99 24.87 27.14
CA ASP A 1148 -19.05 25.85 27.29
C ASP A 1148 -19.70 25.72 28.68
N ALA A 1149 -19.78 26.84 29.39
CA ALA A 1149 -20.38 26.94 30.71
C ALA A 1149 -21.85 27.36 30.65
N ILE A 1150 -22.37 27.71 29.46
CA ILE A 1150 -23.74 28.14 29.27
C ILE A 1150 -24.69 26.94 29.39
N THR A 1151 -25.81 27.13 30.10
CA THR A 1151 -26.86 26.10 30.30
C THR A 1151 -28.21 26.53 29.70
N GLY A 1152 -28.20 27.45 28.73
CA GLY A 1152 -29.40 28.02 28.13
C GLY A 1152 -30.06 27.10 27.10
N SER A 1153 -31.19 27.54 26.56
CA SER A 1153 -31.84 26.89 25.42
C SER A 1153 -32.30 27.94 24.40
N GLY A 1154 -32.45 27.51 23.15
CA GLY A 1154 -32.84 28.36 22.02
C GLY A 1154 -31.68 28.62 21.05
N PRO A 1155 -31.93 29.37 19.96
CA PRO A 1155 -31.00 29.48 18.81
C PRO A 1155 -29.64 30.16 19.04
N LEU A 1156 -29.26 30.46 20.27
CA LEU A 1156 -27.92 30.95 20.61
C LEU A 1156 -27.15 29.95 21.48
N PHE A 1157 -27.80 28.89 21.94
CA PHE A 1157 -27.33 27.93 22.95
C PHE A 1157 -27.75 26.49 22.61
N ASP A 1158 -28.13 26.20 21.36
CA ASP A 1158 -28.66 24.88 20.97
C ASP A 1158 -27.57 23.94 20.43
N ASN A 1159 -26.30 24.35 20.50
CA ASN A 1159 -25.15 23.64 19.97
C ASN A 1159 -25.28 23.36 18.47
N ALA A 1160 -25.89 24.27 17.71
CA ALA A 1160 -26.02 24.16 16.27
C ALA A 1160 -25.77 25.49 15.55
N SER A 1161 -25.03 25.42 14.44
CA SER A 1161 -24.83 26.58 13.56
C SER A 1161 -25.93 26.75 12.50
N ALA A 1162 -27.03 25.98 12.62
CA ALA A 1162 -28.11 25.93 11.64
C ALA A 1162 -29.30 26.83 12.01
N THR A 1163 -29.41 27.23 13.27
CA THR A 1163 -30.44 28.16 13.75
C THR A 1163 -29.85 29.57 13.85
N GLU A 1164 -30.70 30.59 14.00
CA GLU A 1164 -30.23 31.96 14.19
C GLU A 1164 -31.19 32.76 15.09
N ALA A 1165 -30.64 33.69 15.87
CA ALA A 1165 -31.41 34.68 16.60
C ALA A 1165 -30.77 36.07 16.54
N ALA A 1166 -31.62 37.09 16.38
CA ALA A 1166 -31.21 38.47 16.55
C ALA A 1166 -31.17 38.83 18.05
N PHE A 1167 -30.19 39.64 18.44
CA PHE A 1167 -30.08 40.11 19.83
C PHE A 1167 -29.52 41.53 19.88
N GLU A 1168 -30.03 42.33 20.81
CA GLU A 1168 -29.33 43.53 21.31
C GLU A 1168 -28.56 43.22 22.59
N ARG A 1169 -29.13 42.31 23.39
CA ARG A 1169 -28.57 41.78 24.64
C ARG A 1169 -28.92 40.30 24.75
N ALA A 1170 -27.92 39.45 24.91
CA ALA A 1170 -28.09 38.03 25.20
C ALA A 1170 -27.64 37.77 26.64
N GLU A 1171 -28.57 37.34 27.50
CA GLU A 1171 -28.23 36.84 28.84
C GLU A 1171 -27.62 35.45 28.69
N LEU A 1172 -26.46 35.22 29.33
CA LEU A 1172 -25.68 33.99 29.23
C LEU A 1172 -25.80 33.24 30.56
N PRO A 1173 -26.76 32.30 30.71
CA PRO A 1173 -27.01 31.59 31.96
C PRO A 1173 -25.87 30.62 32.25
N VAL A 1174 -25.23 30.76 33.41
CA VAL A 1174 -24.11 29.92 33.85
C VAL A 1174 -24.26 29.56 35.34
N ALA A 1175 -23.48 28.58 35.81
CA ALA A 1175 -23.40 28.30 37.24
C ALA A 1175 -22.76 29.47 38.01
N PRO A 1176 -23.20 29.77 39.25
CA PRO A 1176 -22.58 30.80 40.08
C PRO A 1176 -21.08 30.55 40.30
N GLY A 1177 -20.25 31.58 40.08
CA GLY A 1177 -18.80 31.49 40.27
C GLY A 1177 -18.03 31.06 39.01
N THR A 1178 -18.72 30.85 37.88
CA THR A 1178 -18.10 30.56 36.57
C THR A 1178 -17.06 31.61 36.22
N ARG A 1179 -15.89 31.17 35.78
CA ARG A 1179 -14.77 32.02 35.37
C ARG A 1179 -14.50 31.84 33.88
N ALA A 1180 -15.22 32.59 33.06
CA ALA A 1180 -14.99 32.60 31.62
C ALA A 1180 -13.62 33.19 31.27
N VAL A 1181 -12.86 32.49 30.42
CA VAL A 1181 -11.55 32.95 29.94
C VAL A 1181 -11.52 33.16 28.43
N GLN A 1182 -12.42 32.50 27.70
CA GLN A 1182 -12.67 32.72 26.27
C GLN A 1182 -14.16 32.63 26.00
N TYR A 1183 -14.60 33.17 24.87
CA TYR A 1183 -15.95 32.97 24.34
C TYR A 1183 -15.88 32.82 22.83
N THR A 1184 -16.84 32.12 22.25
CA THR A 1184 -16.99 32.01 20.80
C THR A 1184 -18.27 32.70 20.38
N LEU A 1185 -18.26 33.26 19.17
CA LEU A 1185 -19.46 33.75 18.49
C LEU A 1185 -19.52 33.08 17.12
N THR A 1186 -20.65 32.48 16.80
CA THR A 1186 -20.87 31.86 15.48
C THR A 1186 -21.83 32.70 14.67
N SER A 1187 -21.38 33.23 13.53
CA SER A 1187 -22.28 33.96 12.61
C SER A 1187 -23.28 33.01 11.98
N SER A 1188 -24.54 33.41 11.79
CA SER A 1188 -25.44 32.69 10.89
C SER A 1188 -25.12 33.04 9.42
N ALA A 1189 -25.08 34.33 9.13
CA ALA A 1189 -24.57 34.91 7.89
C ALA A 1189 -23.59 36.04 8.21
N ARG A 1190 -22.47 36.12 7.48
CA ARG A 1190 -21.39 37.08 7.73
C ARG A 1190 -21.86 38.54 7.68
N ALA A 1191 -22.86 38.83 6.84
CA ALA A 1191 -23.42 40.16 6.65
C ALA A 1191 -24.32 40.62 7.81
N LYS A 1192 -24.85 39.68 8.63
CA LYS A 1192 -25.69 39.98 9.80
C LYS A 1192 -24.91 39.86 11.13
N ALA A 1193 -23.67 39.40 11.09
CA ALA A 1193 -22.85 39.20 12.27
C ALA A 1193 -22.49 40.53 12.95
N PRO A 1194 -22.36 40.56 14.30
CA PRO A 1194 -22.05 41.79 15.02
C PRO A 1194 -20.67 42.35 14.65
N ALA A 1195 -20.59 43.67 14.45
CA ALA A 1195 -19.32 44.38 14.26
C ALA A 1195 -18.68 44.87 15.58
N GLY A 1196 -19.42 44.84 16.68
CA GLY A 1196 -18.96 45.25 18.01
C GLY A 1196 -19.90 44.81 19.12
N TRP A 1197 -19.34 44.57 20.30
CA TRP A 1197 -20.06 44.10 21.49
C TRP A 1197 -19.26 44.32 22.77
N VAL A 1198 -19.94 44.17 23.91
CA VAL A 1198 -19.35 44.15 25.24
C VAL A 1198 -19.80 42.87 25.96
N LEU A 1199 -18.84 42.07 26.41
CA LEU A 1199 -19.10 40.97 27.35
C LEU A 1199 -19.05 41.53 28.77
N GLN A 1200 -20.10 41.31 29.55
CA GLN A 1200 -20.22 41.81 30.92
C GLN A 1200 -20.45 40.67 31.91
N GLY A 1201 -19.92 40.81 33.12
CA GLY A 1201 -20.13 39.90 34.25
C GLY A 1201 -20.74 40.61 35.45
N SER A 1202 -21.54 39.90 36.23
CA SER A 1202 -22.19 40.41 37.44
C SER A 1202 -22.26 39.36 38.54
N GLN A 1203 -22.10 39.80 39.80
CA GLN A 1203 -22.31 38.94 40.98
C GLN A 1203 -23.78 38.88 41.40
N ASP A 1204 -24.53 39.97 41.20
CA ASP A 1204 -25.89 40.15 41.71
C ASP A 1204 -26.95 40.27 40.59
N GLY A 1205 -26.52 40.47 39.34
CA GLY A 1205 -27.36 40.71 38.17
C GLY A 1205 -27.84 42.16 37.98
N THR A 1206 -27.43 43.07 38.87
CA THR A 1206 -27.77 44.49 38.83
C THR A 1206 -26.54 45.36 38.55
N THR A 1207 -25.39 45.02 39.13
CA THR A 1207 -24.11 45.70 38.93
C THR A 1207 -23.28 44.93 37.91
N TRP A 1208 -23.10 45.51 36.72
CA TRP A 1208 -22.40 44.86 35.61
C TRP A 1208 -21.01 45.47 35.40
N LYS A 1209 -20.01 44.61 35.23
CA LYS A 1209 -18.64 44.98 34.91
C LYS A 1209 -18.30 44.52 33.50
N ASP A 1210 -17.75 45.43 32.70
CA ASP A 1210 -17.20 45.11 31.38
C ASP A 1210 -15.97 44.20 31.55
N LEU A 1211 -16.03 43.03 30.92
CA LEU A 1211 -14.96 42.02 30.95
C LEU A 1211 -14.16 42.03 29.66
N ASP A 1212 -14.83 42.29 28.54
CA ASP A 1212 -14.20 42.44 27.23
C ASP A 1212 -15.05 43.34 26.33
N LYS A 1213 -14.39 44.16 25.50
CA LYS A 1213 -15.05 45.09 24.58
C LYS A 1213 -14.41 44.98 23.20
N ARG A 1214 -15.24 44.71 22.18
CA ARG A 1214 -14.81 44.54 20.80
C ARG A 1214 -15.51 45.52 19.88
N SER A 1215 -14.78 46.01 18.89
CA SER A 1215 -15.28 46.90 17.84
C SER A 1215 -14.52 46.62 16.54
N GLY A 1216 -15.14 46.95 15.40
CA GLY A 1216 -14.53 46.75 14.07
C GLY A 1216 -14.27 45.29 13.74
N GLN A 1217 -15.05 44.36 14.30
CA GLN A 1217 -14.94 42.94 14.02
C GLN A 1217 -15.70 42.57 12.75
N SER A 1218 -15.23 41.55 12.05
CA SER A 1218 -15.88 41.01 10.86
C SER A 1218 -15.79 39.48 10.83
N PHE A 1219 -16.71 38.84 10.13
CA PHE A 1219 -16.69 37.41 9.86
C PHE A 1219 -16.39 37.22 8.37
N ALA A 1220 -15.43 36.35 8.04
CA ALA A 1220 -14.99 36.16 6.66
C ALA A 1220 -15.97 35.27 5.88
N TRP A 1221 -16.59 34.31 6.58
CA TRP A 1221 -17.47 33.30 6.00
C TRP A 1221 -18.80 33.24 6.76
N ASP A 1222 -19.84 32.76 6.07
CA ASP A 1222 -21.10 32.40 6.71
C ASP A 1222 -20.89 31.18 7.62
N ARG A 1223 -21.71 31.04 8.67
CA ARG A 1223 -21.60 29.91 9.61
C ARG A 1223 -20.19 29.72 10.19
N GLN A 1224 -19.47 30.83 10.39
CA GLN A 1224 -18.13 30.84 10.96
C GLN A 1224 -18.17 31.01 12.47
N THR A 1225 -17.52 30.10 13.20
CA THR A 1225 -17.21 30.26 14.63
C THR A 1225 -15.90 31.04 14.81
N ARG A 1226 -15.94 32.15 15.55
CA ARG A 1226 -14.74 32.92 15.93
C ARG A 1226 -14.56 32.91 17.45
N ALA A 1227 -13.31 32.75 17.90
CA ALA A 1227 -12.96 32.72 19.31
C ALA A 1227 -12.31 34.05 19.76
N PHE A 1228 -12.62 34.49 20.98
CA PHE A 1228 -12.14 35.73 21.57
C PHE A 1228 -11.70 35.50 23.02
N THR A 1229 -10.59 36.13 23.41
CA THR A 1229 -10.10 36.06 24.81
C THR A 1229 -10.81 37.09 25.67
N VAL A 1230 -11.24 36.70 26.87
CA VAL A 1230 -11.82 37.64 27.83
C VAL A 1230 -10.71 38.54 28.36
N GLY A 1231 -10.82 39.86 28.15
CA GLY A 1231 -9.77 40.82 28.52
C GLY A 1231 -9.51 40.92 30.03
N ALA A 1232 -10.56 40.84 30.85
CA ALA A 1232 -10.49 40.89 32.31
C ALA A 1232 -11.29 39.74 32.96
N PRO A 1233 -10.78 38.49 32.89
CA PRO A 1233 -11.52 37.32 33.38
C PRO A 1233 -11.67 37.36 34.91
N GLY A 1234 -12.87 37.03 35.38
CA GLY A 1234 -13.23 36.95 36.80
C GLY A 1234 -14.33 35.91 37.03
N SER A 1235 -14.58 35.55 38.28
CA SER A 1235 -15.69 34.65 38.63
C SER A 1235 -16.95 35.47 38.83
N TYR A 1236 -18.04 35.15 38.12
CA TYR A 1236 -19.30 35.88 38.20
C TYR A 1236 -20.48 34.91 38.28
N ALA A 1237 -21.63 35.40 38.77
CA ALA A 1237 -22.87 34.62 38.84
C ALA A 1237 -23.74 34.77 37.59
N LYS A 1238 -23.57 35.85 36.83
CA LYS A 1238 -24.29 36.12 35.58
C LYS A 1238 -23.35 36.73 34.56
N TYR A 1239 -23.55 36.36 33.30
CA TYR A 1239 -22.86 36.95 32.15
C TYR A 1239 -23.90 37.45 31.15
N ARG A 1240 -23.56 38.47 30.37
CA ARG A 1240 -24.35 38.89 29.21
C ARG A 1240 -23.47 39.45 28.11
N LEU A 1241 -23.93 39.29 26.87
CA LEU A 1241 -23.32 39.89 25.68
C LEU A 1241 -24.22 41.03 25.20
N VAL A 1242 -23.68 42.23 25.09
CA VAL A 1242 -24.41 43.42 24.63
C VAL A 1242 -23.85 43.86 23.28
N ALA A 1243 -24.65 43.77 22.22
CA ALA A 1243 -24.26 44.23 20.89
C ALA A 1243 -24.24 45.76 20.81
N THR A 1244 -23.34 46.33 20.02
CA THR A 1244 -23.30 47.78 19.78
C THR A 1244 -24.21 48.25 18.64
N GLY A 1245 -24.94 47.33 18.00
CA GLY A 1245 -25.86 47.56 16.89
C GLY A 1245 -26.64 46.28 16.54
N PRO A 1246 -27.41 46.25 15.44
CA PRO A 1246 -28.12 45.05 15.00
C PRO A 1246 -27.17 43.87 14.84
N ALA A 1247 -27.49 42.75 15.48
CA ALA A 1247 -26.64 41.57 15.49
C ALA A 1247 -27.48 40.30 15.41
N THR A 1248 -27.04 39.36 14.57
CA THR A 1248 -27.58 38.01 14.49
C THR A 1248 -26.43 37.01 14.65
N LEU A 1249 -26.62 36.01 15.50
CA LEU A 1249 -25.71 34.90 15.69
C LEU A 1249 -26.48 33.58 15.61
N ALA A 1250 -25.75 32.51 15.34
CA ALA A 1250 -26.22 31.13 15.40
C ALA A 1250 -25.86 30.45 16.72
N GLU A 1251 -24.76 30.84 17.38
CA GLU A 1251 -24.37 30.26 18.67
C GLU A 1251 -23.44 31.22 19.43
N ILE A 1252 -23.50 31.18 20.76
CA ILE A 1252 -22.59 31.85 21.69
C ILE A 1252 -22.13 30.81 22.73
N GLU A 1253 -20.82 30.58 22.84
CA GLU A 1253 -20.25 29.76 23.92
C GLU A 1253 -19.43 30.61 24.89
N LEU A 1254 -19.45 30.25 26.18
CA LEU A 1254 -18.62 30.85 27.22
C LEU A 1254 -17.68 29.79 27.82
N LEU A 1255 -16.42 29.79 27.40
CA LEU A 1255 -15.44 28.76 27.75
C LEU A 1255 -14.81 29.04 29.12
N SER A 1256 -15.03 28.10 30.06
CA SER A 1256 -14.53 28.16 31.45
C SER A 1256 -13.57 27.04 31.81
#